data_AF-A0AAW1ENT3-F1
#
_entry.id   AF-A0AAW1ENT3-F1
#
_cell.length_a   1.000
_cell.length_b   1.000
_cell.length_c   1.000
_cell.angle_alpha   90.00
_cell.angle_beta   90.00
_cell.angle_gamma   90.00
#
_symmetry.space_group_name_H-M   'P 1'
#
loop_
_entity.id
_entity.type
_entity.pdbx_description
1 polymer ?
#
loop_
_entity_poly.entity_id
_entity_poly.type
_entity_poly.pdbx_seq_one_letter_code
_entity_poly.pdbx_strand_id
1 'polypeptide(L)'
;MSGDSCTLHWRSMSPTSPSDSSNASPLATVSRDSIFPVKIIKVCFFSNSSNLGKNFKLVRCEEGWTVKDVVNVVLSSGCVGPDITQGLCYCLLLKHLKSSVVHWLHPELTVSELTQRYEQQHLEAEWRYDLRVRYIPSDFMEEFKDDRTTMLYFYQQVRWDYMRQYASKVSEGMALQLGCLEIRRFYKDMNPNGLEKKSNFELLEKDVGLDLFFPRELINGMKPKQLRRLIQQTFQGYSTLKQDQCMARFFTTLAQCYSYTQERFACRLVHGWNLTIDLVIGPEGISQQTENSMPICLATFSQVRSMSCSAESDGQALLTVHIEGAKQPLSVNTSSLAVAENMADLIDGYCRLEGASESSLIIRPSKGRDARLKLPDIPQSGGASRPYGGLSSDIYAEIPEGKEDSGEKHRISRDDVVVGRILGEGFFGEVHDGVYKSPTGERICVAIKTCKDFSAEVKEKFLSEAGLMKNLDHPHIVRLIGVIEVDPVWIVMELLEHGELGSYLLQEQYILTTATLTLYCLQICKALAYLEGLNMVHRDIAVRNVLVASPGCVKLGDFGLSRYVDEQEYYKASVSRLPIKWMAPESINFRRFTTASDVWMFGVCAWETFSMAQQPFFWLENGQVINQLESGVRLPKPQQCPPTVYSLLCRCWAYEPHARPSFSQLVCFLSESHRMELEQEGRRDRSHSITSKLDPKHITEPPPKPSRIHGNTLPRGTHIQGTDRDTRPVWQKEKERVEDTLQRQRREMLVDKQWLEQEERQLDPVVRVDSHIKPPEKSPENGPPEKPPMPPTATQPRPTAEMDRSGDQVYTGVMAMVKQVVKLKNDVNTLPASEYPNAVKAVGITLRSLIQSVDEILPTLHSSVTTEIEGTKKLLNKDLGELINKMRLAQQNSVTSLKEECQRQMLAAAHTLALDSKNLLDAVDQARVRANLARPRPAEDSGE
;
A
#
# COMPACT_ATOMS: atom_id res chain seq x y z
N MET A 1 24.61 -32.39 -2.91
CA MET A 1 24.73 -32.78 -4.34
C MET A 1 25.40 -31.64 -5.06
N SER A 2 26.53 -31.96 -5.69
CA SER A 2 27.44 -31.09 -6.45
C SER A 2 26.94 -30.86 -7.89
N GLY A 3 27.28 -29.68 -8.45
CA GLY A 3 27.07 -29.27 -9.86
C GLY A 3 26.09 -28.09 -9.97
N ASP A 4 26.36 -26.95 -10.60
CA ASP A 4 27.44 -26.55 -11.49
C ASP A 4 27.78 -25.07 -11.31
N SER A 5 29.08 -24.79 -11.25
CA SER A 5 29.69 -23.46 -11.28
C SER A 5 30.25 -23.19 -12.67
N CYS A 6 29.69 -22.21 -13.38
CA CYS A 6 30.31 -21.62 -14.57
C CYS A 6 30.60 -20.13 -14.32
N THR A 7 31.89 -19.90 -14.16
CA THR A 7 32.73 -18.70 -14.15
C THR A 7 32.34 -17.55 -15.09
N LEU A 8 32.38 -16.31 -14.56
CA LEU A 8 32.86 -15.13 -15.27
C LEU A 8 33.99 -14.49 -14.44
N HIS A 9 35.22 -14.70 -14.89
CA HIS A 9 36.44 -14.09 -14.37
C HIS A 9 36.53 -12.63 -14.79
N TRP A 10 36.72 -11.71 -13.84
CA TRP A 10 37.32 -10.39 -14.11
C TRP A 10 38.75 -10.36 -13.57
N ARG A 11 39.66 -9.90 -14.42
CA ARG A 11 41.12 -9.87 -14.21
C ARG A 11 41.49 -8.99 -13.02
N SER A 12 42.22 -9.58 -12.09
CA SER A 12 43.01 -8.89 -11.06
C SER A 12 44.25 -8.27 -11.71
N MET A 13 44.48 -6.97 -11.50
CA MET A 13 45.80 -6.36 -11.70
C MET A 13 46.48 -6.23 -10.34
N SER A 14 47.58 -6.96 -10.17
CA SER A 14 48.48 -6.89 -9.01
C SER A 14 49.41 -5.68 -9.13
N PRO A 15 49.91 -5.12 -8.02
CA PRO A 15 50.75 -3.92 -7.99
C PRO A 15 52.22 -4.26 -8.28
N THR A 16 52.87 -3.49 -9.14
CA THR A 16 54.34 -3.48 -9.30
C THR A 16 54.92 -2.29 -8.53
N SER A 17 56.04 -2.57 -7.85
CA SER A 17 56.78 -1.68 -6.96
C SER A 17 57.94 -0.97 -7.72
N PRO A 18 58.76 -0.10 -7.09
CA PRO A 18 58.98 1.29 -7.50
C PRO A 18 60.28 1.51 -8.31
N SER A 19 60.36 2.62 -9.06
CA SER A 19 61.67 3.17 -9.48
C SER A 19 61.59 4.69 -9.66
N ASP A 20 62.68 5.33 -9.23
CA ASP A 20 62.91 6.77 -9.10
C ASP A 20 62.92 7.55 -10.43
N SER A 21 62.41 8.79 -10.40
CA SER A 21 63.22 9.98 -10.76
C SER A 21 62.45 11.29 -10.55
N SER A 22 63.23 12.27 -10.10
CA SER A 22 62.91 13.60 -9.60
C SER A 22 62.39 14.61 -10.63
N ASN A 23 61.46 15.50 -10.22
CA ASN A 23 61.65 16.96 -10.28
C ASN A 23 60.51 17.78 -9.63
N ALA A 24 60.91 18.57 -8.63
CA ALA A 24 60.49 19.91 -8.20
C ALA A 24 59.00 20.28 -7.90
N SER A 25 58.83 20.71 -6.64
CA SER A 25 57.74 21.31 -5.83
C SER A 25 57.16 22.66 -6.33
N PRO A 26 56.23 23.39 -5.63
CA PRO A 26 55.66 23.17 -4.28
C PRO A 26 54.16 23.50 -4.02
N LEU A 27 53.70 23.03 -2.85
CA LEU A 27 52.71 23.58 -1.91
C LEU A 27 51.21 23.69 -2.30
N ALA A 28 50.40 22.80 -1.72
CA ALA A 28 49.24 23.18 -0.93
C ALA A 28 48.96 22.08 0.11
N THR A 29 49.29 22.37 1.37
CA THR A 29 48.87 21.60 2.55
C THR A 29 47.35 21.62 2.62
N VAL A 30 46.70 20.49 2.29
CA VAL A 30 45.29 20.26 2.60
C VAL A 30 45.21 19.66 3.99
N SER A 31 44.59 20.41 4.88
CA SER A 31 44.15 20.01 6.21
C SER A 31 43.43 18.66 6.13
N ARG A 32 43.92 17.67 6.86
CA ARG A 32 43.13 16.47 7.18
C ARG A 32 42.05 16.89 8.16
N ASP A 33 40.92 17.34 7.64
CA ASP A 33 39.69 17.35 8.42
C ASP A 33 39.29 15.89 8.67
N SER A 34 39.26 15.54 9.96
CA SER A 34 38.89 14.23 10.48
C SER A 34 37.41 13.97 10.22
N ILE A 35 37.10 13.42 9.04
CA ILE A 35 35.81 12.79 8.76
C ILE A 35 35.79 11.49 9.57
N PHE A 36 35.10 11.49 10.71
CA PHE A 36 34.76 10.24 11.39
C PHE A 36 33.83 9.44 10.46
N PRO A 37 34.13 8.17 10.15
CA PRO A 37 33.26 7.37 9.30
C PRO A 37 31.94 7.11 10.02
N VAL A 38 30.84 7.57 9.42
CA VAL A 38 29.48 7.28 9.86
C VAL A 38 29.27 5.76 9.85
N LYS A 39 28.90 5.16 10.99
CA LYS A 39 28.58 3.73 11.09
C LYS A 39 27.13 3.49 10.67
N ILE A 40 26.89 2.47 9.84
CA ILE A 40 25.55 2.04 9.46
C ILE A 40 25.38 0.59 9.89
N ILE A 41 24.35 0.29 10.69
CA ILE A 41 24.04 -1.05 11.17
C ILE A 41 22.82 -1.60 10.43
N LYS A 42 22.94 -2.82 9.89
CA LYS A 42 21.82 -3.55 9.29
C LYS A 42 21.13 -4.41 10.34
N VAL A 43 20.01 -3.93 10.87
CA VAL A 43 19.20 -4.64 11.87
C VAL A 43 18.12 -5.47 11.18
N CYS A 44 18.17 -6.79 11.34
CA CYS A 44 17.15 -7.71 10.84
C CYS A 44 16.02 -7.87 11.86
N PHE A 45 14.78 -8.05 11.40
CA PHE A 45 13.62 -8.19 12.28
C PHE A 45 12.56 -9.13 11.68
N PHE A 46 11.61 -9.58 12.51
CA PHE A 46 10.48 -10.38 12.06
C PHE A 46 9.37 -9.49 11.47
N SER A 47 8.76 -9.94 10.37
CA SER A 47 7.50 -9.37 9.88
C SER A 47 6.61 -10.53 9.40
N ASN A 48 5.32 -10.27 9.19
CA ASN A 48 4.32 -11.27 8.80
C ASN A 48 4.57 -11.89 7.40
N SER A 49 5.62 -11.46 6.69
CA SER A 49 5.80 -11.84 5.29
C SER A 49 6.18 -13.31 5.16
N SER A 50 5.96 -13.88 3.97
CA SER A 50 6.43 -15.23 3.64
C SER A 50 7.96 -15.38 3.77
N ASN A 51 8.70 -14.29 3.95
CA ASN A 51 10.14 -14.23 4.12
C ASN A 51 10.57 -14.00 5.58
N LEU A 52 10.16 -14.88 6.51
CA LEU A 52 10.54 -14.75 7.92
C LEU A 52 12.06 -14.65 8.10
N GLY A 53 12.53 -13.55 8.70
CA GLY A 53 13.93 -13.30 9.00
C GLY A 53 14.76 -12.77 7.84
N LYS A 54 14.15 -12.25 6.76
CA LYS A 54 14.88 -11.51 5.71
C LYS A 54 14.64 -10.00 5.72
N ASN A 55 13.67 -9.53 6.48
CA ASN A 55 13.40 -8.10 6.63
C ASN A 55 14.51 -7.45 7.46
N PHE A 56 14.89 -6.25 7.06
CA PHE A 56 15.93 -5.48 7.73
C PHE A 56 15.71 -3.98 7.56
N LYS A 57 16.30 -3.22 8.47
CA LYS A 57 16.41 -1.76 8.41
C LYS A 57 17.89 -1.38 8.54
N LEU A 58 18.32 -0.44 7.72
CA LEU A 58 19.63 0.19 7.86
C LEU A 58 19.49 1.36 8.81
N VAL A 59 20.30 1.39 9.87
CA VAL A 59 20.32 2.43 10.89
C VAL A 59 21.64 3.16 10.79
N ARG A 60 21.59 4.46 10.46
CA ARG A 60 22.74 5.35 10.54
C ARG A 60 22.95 5.69 12.01
N CYS A 61 24.15 5.47 12.54
CA CYS A 61 24.46 5.74 13.94
C CYS A 61 25.27 7.04 14.07
N GLU A 62 24.91 7.87 15.05
CA GLU A 62 25.71 9.05 15.41
C GLU A 62 26.79 8.71 16.45
N GLU A 63 27.68 9.66 16.69
CA GLU A 63 28.72 9.53 17.70
C GLU A 63 28.12 9.45 19.11
N GLY A 64 28.59 8.49 19.91
CA GLY A 64 28.11 8.27 21.28
C GLY A 64 26.82 7.45 21.40
N TRP A 65 26.16 7.10 20.29
CA TRP A 65 24.97 6.25 20.33
C TRP A 65 25.21 4.90 20.99
N THR A 66 24.18 4.42 21.66
CA THR A 66 24.10 3.12 22.31
C THR A 66 23.26 2.13 21.51
N VAL A 67 23.36 0.85 21.87
CA VAL A 67 22.49 -0.21 21.34
C VAL A 67 21.01 0.10 21.59
N LYS A 68 20.68 0.71 22.74
CA LYS A 68 19.33 1.18 23.06
C LYS A 68 18.81 2.16 22.02
N ASP A 69 19.64 3.12 21.59
CA ASP A 69 19.26 4.13 20.58
C ASP A 69 18.98 3.45 19.24
N VAL A 70 19.82 2.50 18.84
CA VAL A 70 19.60 1.70 17.62
C VAL A 70 18.28 0.94 17.67
N VAL A 71 17.97 0.28 18.80
CA VAL A 71 16.69 -0.43 18.99
C VAL A 71 15.51 0.55 18.89
N ASN A 72 15.60 1.69 19.60
CA ASN A 72 14.54 2.70 19.61
C ASN A 72 14.25 3.26 18.20
N VAL A 73 15.29 3.50 17.39
CA VAL A 73 15.12 3.94 15.99
C VAL A 73 14.41 2.88 15.15
N VAL A 74 14.71 1.59 15.36
CA VAL A 74 14.02 0.52 14.64
C VAL A 74 12.54 0.44 15.04
N LEU A 75 12.26 0.42 16.35
CA LEU A 75 10.89 0.33 16.88
C LEU A 75 10.02 1.54 16.50
N SER A 76 10.54 2.76 16.68
CA SER A 76 9.80 4.01 16.39
C SER A 76 9.56 4.26 14.91
N SER A 77 10.29 3.58 14.02
CA SER A 77 10.16 3.82 12.59
C SER A 77 8.94 3.19 11.92
N GLY A 78 8.13 2.44 12.66
CA GLY A 78 6.96 1.74 12.14
C GLY A 78 7.27 0.50 11.29
N CYS A 79 8.55 0.18 11.02
CA CYS A 79 8.91 -0.98 10.19
C CYS A 79 8.61 -2.32 10.86
N VAL A 80 8.52 -2.35 12.19
CA VAL A 80 8.12 -3.52 12.99
C VAL A 80 6.60 -3.60 13.15
N GLY A 81 5.95 -2.45 13.28
CA GLY A 81 4.51 -2.26 13.43
C GLY A 81 4.22 -0.98 14.24
N PRO A 82 2.95 -0.53 14.30
CA PRO A 82 2.55 0.67 15.03
C PRO A 82 2.42 0.43 16.54
N ASP A 83 2.29 1.51 17.30
CA ASP A 83 1.81 1.54 18.70
C ASP A 83 2.55 0.62 19.70
N ILE A 84 3.86 0.44 19.51
CA ILE A 84 4.70 -0.35 20.42
C ILE A 84 4.85 0.41 21.75
N THR A 85 4.38 -0.19 22.84
CA THR A 85 4.51 0.34 24.21
C THR A 85 5.54 -0.44 25.02
N GLN A 86 5.77 -1.71 24.68
CA GLN A 86 6.62 -2.64 25.41
C GLN A 86 8.07 -2.66 24.89
N GLY A 87 8.62 -1.47 24.56
CA GLY A 87 9.94 -1.33 23.94
C GLY A 87 11.09 -1.90 24.77
N LEU A 88 10.97 -1.93 26.11
CA LEU A 88 11.97 -2.50 27.02
C LEU A 88 12.14 -4.01 26.88
N CYS A 89 11.19 -4.72 26.26
CA CYS A 89 11.28 -6.16 26.05
C CYS A 89 12.25 -6.54 24.92
N TYR A 90 12.62 -5.58 24.07
CA TYR A 90 13.44 -5.78 22.88
C TYR A 90 14.94 -5.67 23.17
N CYS A 91 15.73 -6.50 22.51
CA CYS A 91 17.19 -6.51 22.57
C CYS A 91 17.79 -6.91 21.20
N LEU A 92 19.05 -6.56 20.96
CA LEU A 92 19.78 -6.93 19.75
C LEU A 92 20.65 -8.16 19.99
N LEU A 93 20.44 -9.17 19.15
CA LEU A 93 21.26 -10.38 19.09
C LEU A 93 22.26 -10.27 17.93
N LEU A 94 23.55 -10.25 18.26
CA LEU A 94 24.64 -10.32 17.31
C LEU A 94 25.02 -11.79 17.08
N LYS A 95 24.91 -12.25 15.83
CA LYS A 95 25.25 -13.62 15.41
C LYS A 95 26.44 -13.61 14.47
N HIS A 96 27.41 -14.48 14.72
CA HIS A 96 28.46 -14.76 13.76
C HIS A 96 27.96 -15.82 12.77
N LEU A 97 27.97 -15.53 11.47
CA LEU A 97 27.37 -16.39 10.44
C LEU A 97 28.14 -17.68 10.16
N LYS A 98 29.41 -17.76 10.58
CA LYS A 98 30.29 -18.92 10.35
C LYS A 98 30.51 -19.80 11.59
N SER A 99 30.04 -19.38 12.76
CA SER A 99 30.18 -20.13 14.01
C SER A 99 28.87 -20.19 14.79
N SER A 100 28.80 -21.01 15.83
CA SER A 100 27.67 -21.04 16.76
C SER A 100 27.68 -19.90 17.79
N VAL A 101 28.71 -19.04 17.80
CA VAL A 101 28.86 -17.95 18.77
C VAL A 101 27.81 -16.86 18.54
N VAL A 102 27.18 -16.44 19.64
CA VAL A 102 26.20 -15.36 19.67
C VAL A 102 26.46 -14.44 20.86
N HIS A 103 26.18 -13.15 20.69
CA HIS A 103 26.30 -12.14 21.73
C HIS A 103 25.00 -11.34 21.81
N TRP A 104 24.40 -11.30 22.99
CA TRP A 104 23.34 -10.34 23.26
C TRP A 104 23.97 -9.01 23.62
N LEU A 105 23.59 -7.99 22.86
CA LEU A 105 24.18 -6.67 22.97
C LEU A 105 23.46 -5.89 24.06
N HIS A 106 24.18 -5.57 25.14
CA HIS A 106 23.63 -4.82 26.25
C HIS A 106 23.14 -3.43 25.80
N PRO A 107 21.97 -2.93 26.25
CA PRO A 107 21.41 -1.66 25.79
C PRO A 107 22.34 -0.46 25.97
N GLU A 108 23.13 -0.42 27.05
CA GLU A 108 24.11 0.64 27.33
C GLU A 108 25.48 0.45 26.63
N LEU A 109 25.64 -0.56 25.78
CA LEU A 109 26.87 -0.71 24.98
C LEU A 109 26.88 0.38 23.89
N THR A 110 27.97 1.14 23.78
CA THR A 110 28.09 2.13 22.70
C THR A 110 28.40 1.47 21.36
N VAL A 111 27.99 2.08 20.25
CA VAL A 111 28.30 1.59 18.90
C VAL A 111 29.81 1.56 18.65
N SER A 112 30.58 2.49 19.25
CA SER A 112 32.04 2.47 19.19
C SER A 112 32.63 1.23 19.89
N GLU A 113 32.17 0.92 21.11
CA GLU A 113 32.60 -0.28 21.83
C GLU A 113 32.19 -1.57 21.12
N LEU A 114 30.99 -1.60 20.53
CA LEU A 114 30.50 -2.70 19.70
C LEU A 114 31.47 -2.99 18.54
N THR A 115 31.80 -1.98 17.75
CA THR A 115 32.71 -2.12 16.61
C THR A 115 34.11 -2.54 17.07
N GLN A 116 34.63 -1.94 18.15
CA GLN A 116 35.93 -2.31 18.69
C GLN A 116 35.97 -3.75 19.19
N ARG A 117 34.91 -4.20 19.85
CA ARG A 117 34.88 -5.47 20.57
C ARG A 117 34.63 -6.68 19.68
N TYR A 118 33.74 -6.54 18.69
CA TYR A 118 33.28 -7.68 17.88
C TYR A 118 33.68 -7.59 16.41
N GLU A 119 33.64 -6.38 15.83
CA GLU A 119 33.86 -6.20 14.39
C GLU A 119 35.33 -5.98 14.01
N GLN A 120 36.22 -5.65 14.95
CA GLN A 120 37.66 -5.56 14.64
C GLN A 120 38.31 -6.93 14.37
N GLN A 121 37.70 -8.01 14.85
CA GLN A 121 38.27 -9.37 14.78
C GLN A 121 37.82 -10.13 13.52
N HIS A 122 36.76 -9.68 12.86
CA HIS A 122 36.07 -10.37 11.77
C HIS A 122 35.47 -9.38 10.77
N LEU A 123 35.29 -9.78 9.51
CA LEU A 123 34.68 -8.89 8.52
C LEU A 123 33.22 -8.57 8.90
N GLU A 124 32.77 -7.35 8.69
CA GLU A 124 31.40 -6.91 9.02
C GLU A 124 30.32 -7.80 8.37
N ALA A 125 30.55 -8.28 7.15
CA ALA A 125 29.64 -9.18 6.44
C ALA A 125 29.50 -10.58 7.08
N GLU A 126 30.36 -10.93 8.04
CA GLU A 126 30.28 -12.19 8.82
C GLU A 126 29.36 -12.05 10.03
N TRP A 127 28.90 -10.83 10.32
CA TRP A 127 28.02 -10.54 11.44
C TRP A 127 26.60 -10.25 10.99
N ARG A 128 25.65 -10.58 11.86
CA ARG A 128 24.23 -10.31 11.66
C ARG A 128 23.59 -9.85 12.94
N TYR A 129 22.91 -8.72 12.87
CA TYR A 129 22.12 -8.15 13.96
C TYR A 129 20.66 -8.56 13.79
N ASP A 130 20.09 -9.28 14.77
CA ASP A 130 18.67 -9.63 14.81
C ASP A 130 18.01 -8.92 16.01
N LEU A 131 16.99 -8.09 15.75
CA LEU A 131 16.11 -7.56 16.79
C LEU A 131 15.23 -8.68 17.34
N ARG A 132 15.15 -8.81 18.66
CA ARG A 132 14.40 -9.89 19.31
C ARG A 132 13.73 -9.43 20.60
N VAL A 133 12.61 -10.03 20.95
CA VAL A 133 12.05 -9.94 22.30
C VAL A 133 12.84 -10.92 23.17
N ARG A 134 13.49 -10.42 24.22
CA ARG A 134 14.32 -11.24 25.12
C ARG A 134 13.80 -11.25 26.55
N TYR A 135 13.38 -10.09 27.05
CA TYR A 135 12.90 -9.93 28.42
C TYR A 135 11.38 -10.03 28.39
N ILE A 136 10.82 -11.11 28.94
CA ILE A 136 9.42 -11.47 28.76
C ILE A 136 8.69 -11.30 30.09
N PRO A 137 7.66 -10.43 30.20
CA PRO A 137 6.91 -10.28 31.44
C PRO A 137 6.30 -11.61 31.92
N SER A 138 6.07 -11.76 33.24
CA SER A 138 5.49 -12.97 33.82
C SER A 138 4.11 -13.29 33.28
N ASP A 139 3.26 -12.27 33.13
CA ASP A 139 1.99 -12.38 32.40
C ASP A 139 2.07 -11.65 31.06
N PHE A 140 3.01 -12.06 30.20
CA PHE A 140 3.20 -11.42 28.88
C PHE A 140 1.93 -11.42 28.01
N MET A 141 0.99 -12.35 28.25
CA MET A 141 -0.25 -12.42 27.48
C MET A 141 -1.17 -11.25 27.80
N GLU A 142 -1.28 -10.85 29.07
CA GLU A 142 -2.03 -9.65 29.45
C GLU A 142 -1.21 -8.37 29.21
N GLU A 143 0.09 -8.35 29.48
CA GLU A 143 0.95 -7.18 29.28
C GLU A 143 1.08 -6.76 27.80
N PHE A 144 1.06 -7.72 26.88
CA PHE A 144 1.13 -7.45 25.44
C PHE A 144 -0.26 -7.34 24.78
N LYS A 145 -1.35 -7.44 25.55
CA LYS A 145 -2.71 -7.47 24.99
C LYS A 145 -3.08 -6.20 24.23
N ASP A 146 -2.68 -5.05 24.78
CA ASP A 146 -2.90 -3.74 24.17
C ASP A 146 -1.75 -3.35 23.22
N ASP A 147 -0.59 -3.99 23.33
CA ASP A 147 0.53 -3.90 22.37
C ASP A 147 0.51 -5.08 21.38
N ARG A 148 -0.45 -5.02 20.46
CA ARG A 148 -0.66 -6.06 19.45
C ARG A 148 0.59 -6.31 18.59
N THR A 149 1.38 -5.27 18.35
CA THR A 149 2.62 -5.37 17.56
C THR A 149 3.64 -6.24 18.28
N THR A 150 3.88 -5.99 19.58
CA THR A 150 4.80 -6.80 20.39
C THR A 150 4.30 -8.24 20.53
N MET A 151 3.00 -8.45 20.80
CA MET A 151 2.40 -9.79 20.88
C MET A 151 2.66 -10.59 19.59
N LEU A 152 2.41 -9.98 18.44
CA LEU A 152 2.60 -10.62 17.15
C LEU A 152 4.07 -10.85 16.82
N TYR A 153 4.93 -9.88 17.13
CA TYR A 153 6.37 -10.00 16.92
C TYR A 153 6.93 -11.18 17.72
N PHE A 154 6.55 -11.28 18.99
CA PHE A 154 6.94 -12.37 19.86
C PHE A 154 6.41 -13.71 19.35
N TYR A 155 5.15 -13.77 18.90
CA TYR A 155 4.59 -14.94 18.25
C TYR A 155 5.42 -15.40 17.04
N GLN A 156 5.75 -14.50 16.13
CA GLN A 156 6.54 -14.81 14.94
C GLN A 156 7.95 -15.29 15.30
N GLN A 157 8.57 -14.68 16.31
CA GLN A 157 9.87 -15.09 16.83
C GLN A 157 9.82 -16.52 17.36
N VAL A 158 8.88 -16.83 18.26
CA VAL A 158 8.73 -18.16 18.86
C VAL A 158 8.42 -19.22 17.79
N ARG A 159 7.56 -18.88 16.83
CA ARG A 159 7.25 -19.74 15.69
C ARG A 159 8.49 -20.00 14.82
N TRP A 160 9.30 -18.98 14.56
CA TRP A 160 10.52 -19.13 13.77
C TRP A 160 11.53 -20.04 14.47
N ASP A 161 11.72 -19.87 15.77
CA ASP A 161 12.60 -20.73 16.57
C ASP A 161 12.09 -22.17 16.58
N TYR A 162 10.78 -22.37 16.73
CA TYR A 162 10.13 -23.67 16.59
C TYR A 162 10.47 -24.32 15.25
N MET A 163 10.16 -23.64 14.13
CA MET A 163 10.36 -24.19 12.78
C MET A 163 11.81 -24.55 12.49
N ARG A 164 12.79 -23.82 13.05
CA ARG A 164 14.21 -24.07 12.80
C ARG A 164 14.88 -25.07 13.73
N GLN A 165 14.50 -25.10 15.00
CA GLN A 165 15.28 -25.80 16.03
C GLN A 165 14.53 -26.94 16.72
N TYR A 166 13.19 -26.90 16.71
CA TYR A 166 12.36 -27.79 17.52
C TYR A 166 11.32 -28.57 16.72
N ALA A 167 11.01 -28.19 15.49
CA ALA A 167 9.98 -28.85 14.70
C ALA A 167 10.29 -30.32 14.40
N SER A 168 11.57 -30.71 14.34
CA SER A 168 12.01 -32.11 14.23
C SER A 168 11.96 -32.90 15.55
N LYS A 169 11.74 -32.22 16.70
CA LYS A 169 11.71 -32.83 18.03
C LYS A 169 10.29 -33.05 18.56
N VAL A 170 9.27 -32.51 17.88
CA VAL A 170 7.86 -32.67 18.25
C VAL A 170 7.23 -33.84 17.52
N SER A 171 6.14 -34.38 18.08
CA SER A 171 5.37 -35.43 17.40
C SER A 171 4.69 -34.89 16.15
N GLU A 172 4.41 -35.76 15.17
CA GLU A 172 3.66 -35.42 13.96
C GLU A 172 2.31 -34.77 14.28
N GLY A 173 1.62 -35.27 15.32
CA GLY A 173 0.36 -34.73 15.80
C GLY A 173 0.48 -33.30 16.31
N MET A 174 1.52 -32.98 17.09
CA MET A 174 1.76 -31.62 17.56
C MET A 174 2.16 -30.68 16.41
N ALA A 175 3.01 -31.14 15.49
CA ALA A 175 3.37 -30.37 14.30
C ALA A 175 2.13 -30.05 13.43
N LEU A 176 1.20 -31.00 13.27
CA LEU A 176 -0.09 -30.77 12.61
C LEU A 176 -0.92 -29.72 13.35
N GLN A 177 -1.00 -29.78 14.68
CA GLN A 177 -1.76 -28.81 15.47
C GLN A 177 -1.19 -27.39 15.33
N LEU A 178 0.12 -27.23 15.53
CA LEU A 178 0.81 -25.94 15.43
C LEU A 178 0.71 -25.34 14.02
N GLY A 179 0.87 -26.16 12.97
CA GLY A 179 0.71 -25.71 11.59
C GLY A 179 -0.73 -25.33 11.25
N CYS A 180 -1.74 -26.07 11.72
CA CYS A 180 -3.15 -25.70 11.52
C CYS A 180 -3.56 -24.44 12.28
N LEU A 181 -3.03 -24.22 13.49
CA LEU A 181 -3.19 -22.96 14.22
C LEU A 181 -2.60 -21.80 13.43
N GLU A 182 -1.42 -21.99 12.84
CA GLU A 182 -0.82 -20.96 11.97
C GLU A 182 -1.64 -20.73 10.71
N ILE A 183 -2.15 -21.77 10.03
CA ILE A 183 -3.03 -21.57 8.87
C ILE A 183 -4.27 -20.74 9.27
N ARG A 184 -4.89 -21.04 10.41
CA ARG A 184 -6.05 -20.29 10.90
C ARG A 184 -5.71 -18.84 11.26
N ARG A 185 -4.55 -18.59 11.88
CA ARG A 185 -4.06 -17.25 12.23
C ARG A 185 -3.69 -16.45 10.98
N PHE A 186 -2.97 -17.09 10.06
CA PHE A 186 -2.47 -16.51 8.81
C PHE A 186 -3.64 -16.18 7.86
N TYR A 187 -4.61 -17.09 7.73
CA TYR A 187 -5.85 -16.86 6.96
C TYR A 187 -7.03 -16.55 7.88
N LYS A 188 -6.90 -15.49 8.69
CA LYS A 188 -7.89 -15.14 9.73
C LYS A 188 -9.31 -14.89 9.23
N ASP A 189 -9.50 -14.58 7.94
CA ASP A 189 -10.80 -14.32 7.32
C ASP A 189 -11.33 -15.50 6.49
N MET A 190 -10.58 -16.60 6.42
CA MET A 190 -11.03 -17.80 5.75
C MET A 190 -12.27 -18.36 6.45
N ASN A 191 -13.29 -18.73 5.68
CA ASN A 191 -14.47 -19.42 6.21
C ASN A 191 -14.02 -20.67 7.02
N PRO A 192 -14.70 -21.03 8.13
CA PRO A 192 -14.42 -22.27 8.86
C PRO A 192 -14.25 -23.52 7.98
N ASN A 193 -15.06 -23.67 6.92
CA ASN A 193 -14.97 -24.79 5.98
C ASN A 193 -14.05 -24.50 4.78
N GLY A 194 -13.19 -23.49 4.89
CA GLY A 194 -12.39 -22.96 3.79
C GLY A 194 -11.43 -23.98 3.19
N LEU A 195 -10.82 -24.85 4.02
CA LEU A 195 -9.91 -25.90 3.57
C LEU A 195 -10.61 -27.16 3.07
N GLU A 196 -11.94 -27.30 3.23
CA GLU A 196 -12.68 -28.43 2.66
C GLU A 196 -12.76 -28.33 1.13
N LYS A 197 -12.75 -27.11 0.60
CA LYS A 197 -12.71 -26.87 -0.84
C LYS A 197 -11.37 -27.28 -1.40
N LYS A 198 -11.40 -28.26 -2.34
CA LYS A 198 -10.21 -28.78 -3.01
C LYS A 198 -9.35 -27.68 -3.64
N SER A 199 -9.96 -26.68 -4.28
CA SER A 199 -9.26 -25.54 -4.89
C SER A 199 -8.48 -24.71 -3.87
N ASN A 200 -9.03 -24.50 -2.68
CA ASN A 200 -8.40 -23.69 -1.63
C ASN A 200 -7.23 -24.42 -1.00
N PHE A 201 -7.35 -25.74 -0.83
CA PHE A 201 -6.22 -26.55 -0.37
C PHE A 201 -5.12 -26.61 -1.43
N GLU A 202 -5.48 -26.70 -2.71
CA GLU A 202 -4.50 -26.71 -3.81
C GLU A 202 -3.71 -25.41 -3.91
N LEU A 203 -4.34 -24.25 -3.65
CA LEU A 203 -3.67 -22.95 -3.50
C LEU A 203 -2.63 -23.00 -2.36
N LEU A 204 -3.00 -23.54 -1.20
CA LEU A 204 -2.09 -23.70 -0.06
C LEU A 204 -0.91 -24.63 -0.40
N GLU A 205 -1.19 -25.74 -1.08
CA GLU A 205 -0.22 -26.78 -1.37
C GLU A 205 0.76 -26.40 -2.49
N LYS A 206 0.29 -25.73 -3.54
CA LYS A 206 1.08 -25.46 -4.74
C LYS A 206 1.63 -24.03 -4.80
N ASP A 207 0.82 -23.05 -4.44
CA ASP A 207 1.14 -21.64 -4.70
C ASP A 207 1.77 -20.98 -3.47
N VAL A 208 1.35 -21.40 -2.27
CA VAL A 208 1.90 -20.89 -1.00
C VAL A 208 3.02 -21.78 -0.46
N GLY A 209 2.84 -23.10 -0.58
CA GLY A 209 3.75 -24.10 -0.04
C GLY A 209 3.40 -24.51 1.39
N LEU A 210 3.29 -25.82 1.63
CA LEU A 210 3.02 -26.35 2.97
C LEU A 210 4.19 -26.17 3.92
N ASP A 211 5.41 -26.00 3.42
CA ASP A 211 6.63 -25.82 4.21
C ASP A 211 6.67 -24.47 4.93
N LEU A 212 5.80 -23.53 4.55
CA LEU A 212 5.56 -22.33 5.34
C LEU A 212 4.93 -22.69 6.70
N PHE A 213 4.03 -23.68 6.74
CA PHE A 213 3.21 -24.00 7.92
C PHE A 213 3.68 -25.24 8.69
N PHE A 214 4.32 -26.18 8.01
CA PHE A 214 4.65 -27.49 8.53
C PHE A 214 6.13 -27.83 8.30
N PRO A 215 6.78 -28.58 9.20
CA PRO A 215 8.15 -29.05 9.00
C PRO A 215 8.26 -29.97 7.79
N ARG A 216 9.42 -29.94 7.11
CA ARG A 216 9.68 -30.75 5.92
C ARG A 216 9.64 -32.24 6.22
N GLU A 217 10.01 -32.63 7.43
CA GLU A 217 9.96 -34.00 7.92
C GLU A 217 8.52 -34.53 7.91
N LEU A 218 7.54 -33.72 8.34
CA LEU A 218 6.12 -34.09 8.31
C LEU A 218 5.60 -34.17 6.86
N ILE A 219 5.97 -33.20 6.02
CA ILE A 219 5.53 -33.13 4.63
C ILE A 219 6.06 -34.33 3.83
N ASN A 220 7.35 -34.65 3.99
CA ASN A 220 8.01 -35.73 3.27
C ASN A 220 7.70 -37.12 3.87
N GLY A 221 7.34 -37.18 5.15
CA GLY A 221 7.03 -38.42 5.87
C GLY A 221 5.67 -39.03 5.51
N MET A 222 4.77 -38.28 4.87
CA MET A 222 3.40 -38.72 4.57
C MET A 222 3.06 -38.63 3.07
N LYS A 223 2.18 -39.53 2.60
CA LYS A 223 1.62 -39.40 1.25
C LYS A 223 0.78 -38.12 1.14
N PRO A 224 0.83 -37.33 0.05
CA PRO A 224 0.11 -36.05 -0.06
C PRO A 224 -1.39 -36.14 0.23
N LYS A 225 -2.07 -37.20 -0.25
CA LYS A 225 -3.49 -37.43 0.03
C LYS A 225 -3.79 -37.70 1.51
N GLN A 226 -2.88 -38.36 2.22
CA GLN A 226 -3.01 -38.63 3.65
C GLN A 226 -2.78 -37.35 4.45
N LEU A 227 -1.70 -36.62 4.14
CA LEU A 227 -1.37 -35.34 4.78
C LEU A 227 -2.51 -34.33 4.62
N ARG A 228 -3.07 -34.20 3.40
CA ARG A 228 -4.23 -33.34 3.14
C ARG A 228 -5.41 -33.66 4.05
N ARG A 229 -5.76 -34.95 4.21
CA ARG A 229 -6.86 -35.38 5.08
C ARG A 229 -6.60 -35.01 6.53
N LEU A 230 -5.37 -35.24 7.02
CA LEU A 230 -4.99 -34.90 8.39
C LEU A 230 -5.06 -33.39 8.64
N ILE A 231 -4.52 -32.57 7.73
CA ILE A 231 -4.60 -31.11 7.84
C ILE A 231 -6.05 -30.65 7.88
N GLN A 232 -6.91 -31.14 6.97
CA GLN A 232 -8.33 -30.78 6.95
C GLN A 232 -9.05 -31.18 8.25
N GLN A 233 -8.80 -32.39 8.76
CA GLN A 233 -9.39 -32.88 10.01
C GLN A 233 -8.94 -32.07 11.22
N THR A 234 -7.63 -31.82 11.35
CA THR A 234 -7.08 -31.04 12.47
C THR A 234 -7.52 -29.58 12.40
N PHE A 235 -7.56 -28.98 11.21
CA PHE A 235 -7.97 -27.59 11.02
C PHE A 235 -9.41 -27.33 11.48
N GLN A 236 -10.31 -28.30 11.32
CA GLN A 236 -11.70 -28.14 11.76
C GLN A 236 -11.83 -27.87 13.27
N GLY A 237 -10.92 -28.37 14.10
CA GLY A 237 -10.89 -28.07 15.54
C GLY A 237 -10.51 -26.61 15.87
N TYR A 238 -9.97 -25.87 14.90
CA TYR A 238 -9.49 -24.50 15.06
C TYR A 238 -10.21 -23.51 14.14
N SER A 239 -11.12 -23.99 13.29
CA SER A 239 -11.62 -23.25 12.13
C SER A 239 -12.39 -21.96 12.49
N THR A 240 -12.89 -21.84 13.72
CA THR A 240 -13.63 -20.69 14.25
C THR A 240 -12.80 -19.75 15.14
N LEU A 241 -11.53 -20.06 15.40
CA LEU A 241 -10.69 -19.27 16.29
C LEU A 241 -10.28 -17.94 15.67
N LYS A 242 -10.26 -16.89 16.50
CA LYS A 242 -9.68 -15.58 16.16
C LYS A 242 -8.14 -15.63 16.25
N GLN A 243 -7.45 -14.62 15.71
CA GLN A 243 -5.98 -14.58 15.71
C GLN A 243 -5.38 -14.70 17.11
N ASP A 244 -5.87 -13.91 18.07
CA ASP A 244 -5.32 -13.92 19.44
C ASP A 244 -5.54 -15.27 20.12
N GLN A 245 -6.68 -15.91 19.86
CA GLN A 245 -6.96 -17.27 20.34
C GLN A 245 -6.05 -18.31 19.68
N CYS A 246 -5.70 -18.13 18.39
CA CYS A 246 -4.74 -19.00 17.72
C CYS A 246 -3.34 -18.84 18.30
N MET A 247 -2.89 -17.61 18.54
CA MET A 247 -1.60 -17.31 19.16
C MET A 247 -1.53 -17.88 20.58
N ALA A 248 -2.55 -17.62 21.41
CA ALA A 248 -2.65 -18.16 22.76
C ALA A 248 -2.58 -19.70 22.76
N ARG A 249 -3.38 -20.37 21.91
CA ARG A 249 -3.32 -21.83 21.80
C ARG A 249 -1.98 -22.32 21.28
N PHE A 250 -1.36 -21.63 20.33
CA PHE A 250 -0.04 -22.00 19.83
C PHE A 250 1.00 -21.94 20.95
N PHE A 251 1.02 -20.86 21.73
CA PHE A 251 1.87 -20.72 22.91
C PHE A 251 1.63 -21.83 23.92
N THR A 252 0.38 -22.10 24.29
CA THR A 252 0.04 -23.16 25.25
C THR A 252 0.43 -24.56 24.73
N THR A 253 0.19 -24.86 23.45
CA THR A 253 0.54 -26.15 22.85
C THR A 253 2.06 -26.34 22.80
N LEU A 254 2.80 -25.32 22.38
CA LEU A 254 4.27 -25.41 22.28
C LEU A 254 4.94 -25.50 23.66
N ALA A 255 4.39 -24.84 24.67
CA ALA A 255 4.91 -24.84 26.05
C ALA A 255 5.02 -26.24 26.67
N GLN A 256 4.26 -27.22 26.16
CA GLN A 256 4.31 -28.61 26.63
C GLN A 256 5.63 -29.32 26.32
N CYS A 257 6.40 -28.83 25.36
CA CYS A 257 7.64 -29.47 24.91
C CYS A 257 8.82 -28.50 24.79
N TYR A 258 8.57 -27.20 24.68
CA TYR A 258 9.58 -26.18 24.54
C TYR A 258 9.21 -24.97 25.38
N SER A 259 10.16 -24.52 26.20
CA SER A 259 9.98 -23.32 26.99
C SER A 259 10.63 -22.14 26.29
N TYR A 260 9.79 -21.28 25.73
CA TYR A 260 10.18 -20.09 24.98
C TYR A 260 10.24 -18.82 25.84
N THR A 261 9.86 -18.92 27.12
CA THR A 261 9.91 -17.81 28.09
C THR A 261 11.14 -17.84 29.00
N GLN A 262 11.94 -18.91 28.94
CA GLN A 262 13.12 -19.07 29.78
C GLN A 262 14.33 -19.54 28.95
N GLU A 263 15.51 -19.06 29.32
CA GLU A 263 16.78 -19.53 28.79
C GLU A 263 17.46 -20.45 29.81
N ARG A 264 18.14 -21.51 29.32
CA ARG A 264 18.87 -22.47 30.15
C ARG A 264 20.36 -22.42 29.86
N PHE A 265 21.15 -22.34 30.92
CA PHE A 265 22.60 -22.24 30.84
C PHE A 265 23.27 -23.36 31.66
N ALA A 266 23.93 -24.28 30.98
CA ALA A 266 24.77 -25.28 31.62
C ALA A 266 25.99 -24.58 32.25
N CYS A 267 26.13 -24.68 33.57
CA CYS A 267 27.20 -24.04 34.33
C CYS A 267 27.60 -24.86 35.56
N ARG A 268 28.66 -24.45 36.26
CA ARG A 268 29.15 -25.12 37.47
C ARG A 268 29.08 -24.16 38.65
N LEU A 269 28.41 -24.57 39.73
CA LEU A 269 28.41 -23.80 40.98
C LEU A 269 29.81 -23.77 41.59
N VAL A 270 30.27 -22.58 41.99
CA VAL A 270 31.59 -22.40 42.62
C VAL A 270 31.56 -22.81 44.09
N HIS A 271 30.40 -22.70 44.75
CA HIS A 271 30.25 -22.96 46.18
C HIS A 271 29.44 -24.26 46.38
N GLY A 272 30.10 -25.31 46.90
CA GLY A 272 29.55 -26.65 47.06
C GLY A 272 30.42 -27.72 46.38
N TRP A 273 29.96 -28.98 46.34
CA TRP A 273 30.52 -29.97 45.40
C TRP A 273 30.41 -29.35 44.00
N ASN A 274 31.49 -29.33 43.19
CA ASN A 274 31.55 -28.75 41.83
C ASN A 274 30.54 -29.43 40.88
N LEU A 275 29.26 -29.16 41.10
CA LEU A 275 28.15 -29.82 40.45
C LEU A 275 27.81 -29.04 39.18
N THR A 276 27.77 -29.75 38.07
CA THR A 276 27.23 -29.22 36.82
C THR A 276 25.72 -29.14 36.95
N ILE A 277 25.18 -27.95 36.72
CA ILE A 277 23.76 -27.64 36.84
C ILE A 277 23.29 -26.86 35.61
N ASP A 278 21.99 -26.90 35.34
CA ASP A 278 21.35 -25.95 34.44
C ASP A 278 20.78 -24.81 35.27
N LEU A 279 21.21 -23.59 34.95
CA LEU A 279 20.65 -22.38 35.52
C LEU A 279 19.56 -21.88 34.56
N VAL A 280 18.34 -21.84 35.06
CA VAL A 280 17.12 -21.50 34.32
C VAL A 280 16.74 -20.07 34.69
N ILE A 281 16.72 -19.19 33.70
CA ILE A 281 16.43 -17.76 33.88
C ILE A 281 15.21 -17.42 33.02
N GLY A 282 14.16 -16.91 33.65
CA GLY A 282 12.92 -16.49 33.00
C GLY A 282 12.14 -15.55 33.90
N PRO A 283 10.89 -15.22 33.56
CA PRO A 283 10.08 -14.28 34.34
C PRO A 283 9.88 -14.68 35.81
N GLU A 284 9.94 -15.97 36.13
CA GLU A 284 9.80 -16.49 37.49
C GLU A 284 11.06 -16.30 38.36
N GLY A 285 12.12 -15.71 37.80
CA GLY A 285 13.39 -15.46 38.47
C GLY A 285 14.52 -16.40 38.02
N ILE A 286 15.47 -16.60 38.94
CA ILE A 286 16.68 -17.39 38.73
C ILE A 286 16.51 -18.72 39.46
N SER A 287 16.52 -19.83 38.73
CA SER A 287 16.35 -21.18 39.29
C SER A 287 17.49 -22.12 38.91
N GLN A 288 17.76 -23.10 39.77
CA GLN A 288 18.67 -24.21 39.48
C GLN A 288 17.88 -25.46 39.13
N GLN A 289 18.35 -26.20 38.13
CA GLN A 289 17.82 -27.51 37.75
C GLN A 289 18.97 -28.52 37.56
N THR A 290 18.86 -29.70 38.16
CA THR A 290 19.70 -30.87 37.84
C THR A 290 18.93 -31.84 36.94
N GLU A 291 19.62 -32.74 36.23
CA GLU A 291 18.98 -33.73 35.35
C GLU A 291 17.80 -34.43 36.06
N ASN A 292 16.61 -34.32 35.46
CA ASN A 292 15.35 -34.92 35.92
C ASN A 292 14.76 -34.39 37.26
N SER A 293 15.20 -33.23 37.74
CA SER A 293 14.63 -32.56 38.93
C SER A 293 13.68 -31.41 38.58
N MET A 294 12.81 -31.04 39.53
CA MET A 294 12.03 -29.79 39.44
C MET A 294 12.97 -28.59 39.70
N PRO A 295 12.81 -27.47 38.96
CA PRO A 295 13.60 -26.26 39.21
C PRO A 295 13.42 -25.75 40.64
N ILE A 296 14.54 -25.39 41.28
CA ILE A 296 14.59 -24.81 42.62
C ILE A 296 14.91 -23.32 42.46
N CYS A 297 14.00 -22.44 42.89
CA CYS A 297 14.22 -21.00 42.85
C CYS A 297 15.37 -20.60 43.79
N LEU A 298 16.34 -19.86 43.23
CA LEU A 298 17.49 -19.33 43.95
C LEU A 298 17.28 -17.86 44.35
N ALA A 299 16.70 -17.05 43.46
CA ALA A 299 16.43 -15.64 43.70
C ALA A 299 15.38 -15.08 42.72
N THR A 300 14.65 -14.05 43.15
CA THR A 300 13.84 -13.17 42.28
C THR A 300 14.68 -11.97 41.82
N PHE A 301 14.27 -11.30 40.75
CA PHE A 301 15.05 -10.17 40.20
C PHE A 301 15.05 -8.95 41.14
N SER A 302 13.97 -8.71 41.88
CA SER A 302 13.90 -7.71 42.96
C SER A 302 14.98 -7.87 44.06
N GLN A 303 15.52 -9.07 44.25
CA GLN A 303 16.59 -9.35 45.22
C GLN A 303 17.99 -9.12 44.66
N VAL A 304 18.16 -8.95 43.35
CA VAL A 304 19.47 -8.73 42.73
C VAL A 304 19.93 -7.30 43.04
N ARG A 305 21.21 -7.17 43.43
CA ARG A 305 21.81 -5.88 43.81
C ARG A 305 22.98 -5.46 42.93
N SER A 306 23.77 -6.42 42.46
CA SER A 306 24.83 -6.18 41.49
C SER A 306 25.30 -7.50 40.86
N MET A 307 25.94 -7.41 39.70
CA MET A 307 26.59 -8.56 39.08
C MET A 307 27.88 -8.18 38.37
N SER A 308 28.78 -9.16 38.20
CA SER A 308 30.03 -8.97 37.47
C SER A 308 30.44 -10.24 36.74
N CYS A 309 31.18 -10.07 35.64
CA CYS A 309 31.75 -11.16 34.86
C CYS A 309 33.27 -11.00 34.80
N SER A 310 34.01 -12.08 35.08
CA SER A 310 35.47 -12.12 34.93
C SER A 310 35.89 -13.30 34.06
N ALA A 311 36.84 -13.07 33.15
CA ALA A 311 37.45 -14.14 32.37
C ALA A 311 38.50 -14.88 33.22
N GLU A 312 38.48 -16.22 33.14
CA GLU A 312 39.43 -17.10 33.80
C GLU A 312 40.55 -17.53 32.83
N SER A 313 41.69 -17.96 33.37
CA SER A 313 42.89 -18.29 32.58
C SER A 313 42.72 -19.49 31.63
N ASP A 314 41.72 -20.33 31.87
CA ASP A 314 41.42 -21.54 31.09
C ASP A 314 40.40 -21.30 29.95
N GLY A 315 40.02 -20.03 29.72
CA GLY A 315 39.03 -19.65 28.71
C GLY A 315 37.57 -19.71 29.22
N GLN A 316 37.35 -20.17 30.46
CA GLN A 316 36.06 -20.07 31.12
C GLN A 316 35.82 -18.66 31.65
N ALA A 317 34.64 -18.43 32.21
CA ALA A 317 34.35 -17.17 32.90
C ALA A 317 33.49 -17.40 34.13
N LEU A 318 33.76 -16.59 35.15
CA LEU A 318 33.02 -16.54 36.39
C LEU A 318 31.96 -15.44 36.31
N LEU A 319 30.71 -15.81 36.57
CA LEU A 319 29.60 -14.88 36.82
C LEU A 319 29.30 -14.86 38.31
N THR A 320 29.32 -13.67 38.91
CA THR A 320 28.99 -13.45 40.32
C THR A 320 27.78 -12.52 40.42
N VAL A 321 26.73 -12.97 41.09
CA VAL A 321 25.48 -12.23 41.31
C VAL A 321 25.26 -12.02 42.81
N HIS A 322 25.19 -10.76 43.23
CA HIS A 322 24.91 -10.40 44.62
C HIS A 322 23.40 -10.33 44.85
N ILE A 323 22.93 -11.17 45.77
CA ILE A 323 21.51 -11.32 46.12
C ILE A 323 21.32 -10.80 47.54
N GLU A 324 20.32 -9.94 47.73
CA GLU A 324 19.93 -9.43 49.03
C GLU A 324 19.48 -10.56 49.97
N GLY A 325 19.96 -10.53 51.21
CA GLY A 325 19.65 -11.56 52.22
C GLY A 325 20.46 -12.86 52.08
N ALA A 326 21.19 -13.07 50.99
CA ALA A 326 22.09 -14.20 50.84
C ALA A 326 23.42 -13.96 51.58
N LYS A 327 23.89 -14.97 52.33
CA LYS A 327 25.18 -14.89 53.06
C LYS A 327 26.40 -14.84 52.15
N GLN A 328 26.27 -15.36 50.93
CA GLN A 328 27.32 -15.45 49.91
C GLN A 328 26.70 -15.20 48.54
N PRO A 329 27.42 -14.57 47.60
CA PRO A 329 26.90 -14.31 46.25
C PRO A 329 26.73 -15.62 45.46
N LEU A 330 25.74 -15.64 44.57
CA LEU A 330 25.58 -16.74 43.62
C LEU A 330 26.72 -16.65 42.60
N SER A 331 27.61 -17.63 42.63
CA SER A 331 28.82 -17.66 41.79
C SER A 331 28.84 -18.91 40.93
N VAL A 332 28.90 -18.73 39.61
CA VAL A 332 28.87 -19.82 38.62
C VAL A 332 29.97 -19.69 37.58
N ASN A 333 30.63 -20.81 37.30
CA ASN A 333 31.58 -20.95 36.19
C ASN A 333 30.83 -21.33 34.93
N THR A 334 31.07 -20.57 33.87
CA THR A 334 30.49 -20.71 32.53
C THR A 334 31.54 -21.16 31.53
N SER A 335 31.11 -21.75 30.42
CA SER A 335 32.03 -22.28 29.40
C SER A 335 32.84 -21.21 28.65
N SER A 336 32.41 -19.94 28.70
CA SER A 336 33.11 -18.83 28.07
C SER A 336 32.60 -17.48 28.60
N LEU A 337 33.41 -16.43 28.43
CA LEU A 337 33.00 -15.06 28.75
C LEU A 337 31.71 -14.64 28.04
N ALA A 338 31.52 -15.05 26.78
CA ALA A 338 30.31 -14.74 26.03
C ALA A 338 29.04 -15.30 26.71
N VAL A 339 29.13 -16.50 27.29
CA VAL A 339 28.00 -17.10 28.02
C VAL A 339 27.73 -16.34 29.32
N ALA A 340 28.76 -16.00 30.09
CA ALA A 340 28.61 -15.19 31.30
C ALA A 340 27.96 -13.82 31.00
N GLU A 341 28.38 -13.15 29.94
CA GLU A 341 27.81 -11.85 29.53
C GLU A 341 26.38 -11.97 29.03
N ASN A 342 26.07 -13.02 28.26
CA ASN A 342 24.71 -13.29 27.82
C ASN A 342 23.76 -13.57 29.01
N MET A 343 24.25 -14.25 30.05
CA MET A 343 23.51 -14.46 31.30
C MET A 343 23.34 -13.15 32.09
N ALA A 344 24.40 -12.34 32.20
CA ALA A 344 24.34 -11.06 32.88
C ALA A 344 23.36 -10.08 32.22
N ASP A 345 23.38 -9.96 30.89
CA ASP A 345 22.41 -9.15 30.15
C ASP A 345 20.96 -9.61 30.40
N LEU A 346 20.73 -10.92 30.46
CA LEU A 346 19.40 -11.47 30.71
C LEU A 346 18.88 -11.10 32.10
N ILE A 347 19.70 -11.31 33.14
CA ILE A 347 19.33 -10.98 34.52
C ILE A 347 19.13 -9.47 34.66
N ASP A 348 20.05 -8.66 34.13
CA ASP A 348 19.96 -7.20 34.20
C ASP A 348 18.72 -6.68 33.47
N GLY A 349 18.39 -7.24 32.30
CA GLY A 349 17.19 -6.88 31.57
C GLY A 349 15.89 -7.18 32.31
N TYR A 350 15.80 -8.32 33.00
CA TYR A 350 14.66 -8.60 33.88
C TYR A 350 14.61 -7.64 35.08
N CYS A 351 15.76 -7.28 35.68
CA CYS A 351 15.81 -6.31 36.77
C CYS A 351 15.30 -4.92 36.33
N ARG A 352 15.65 -4.49 35.10
CA ARG A 352 15.14 -3.25 34.50
C ARG A 352 13.64 -3.33 34.19
N LEU A 353 13.18 -4.48 33.69
CA LEU A 353 11.77 -4.70 33.32
C LEU A 353 10.84 -4.64 34.55
N GLU A 354 11.26 -5.21 35.69
CA GLU A 354 10.49 -5.15 36.95
C GLU A 354 10.59 -3.78 37.66
N GLY A 355 11.35 -2.83 37.13
CA GLY A 355 11.55 -1.51 37.75
C GLY A 355 12.44 -1.54 38.99
N ALA A 356 13.25 -2.60 39.18
CA ALA A 356 14.16 -2.72 40.33
C ALA A 356 15.38 -1.76 40.23
N SER A 357 15.70 -1.26 39.03
CA SER A 357 16.76 -0.28 38.79
C SER A 357 16.57 0.44 37.45
N GLU A 358 16.80 1.76 37.41
CA GLU A 358 16.83 2.54 36.15
C GLU A 358 18.15 2.39 35.38
N SER A 359 19.24 2.01 36.08
CA SER A 359 20.59 1.82 35.51
C SER A 359 21.02 0.36 35.57
N SER A 360 21.97 -0.05 34.71
CA SER A 360 22.51 -1.41 34.75
C SER A 360 23.13 -1.76 36.12
N LEU A 361 22.84 -2.97 36.59
CA LEU A 361 23.44 -3.59 37.78
C LEU A 361 24.75 -4.31 37.46
N ILE A 362 25.19 -4.32 36.19
CA ILE A 362 26.44 -4.94 35.75
C ILE A 362 27.62 -4.01 36.08
N ILE A 363 28.47 -4.44 37.01
CA ILE A 363 29.69 -3.72 37.37
C ILE A 363 30.76 -4.01 36.31
N ARG A 364 31.03 -3.03 35.46
CA ARG A 364 32.18 -3.07 34.53
C ARG A 364 33.44 -2.60 35.26
N PRO A 365 34.55 -3.34 35.25
CA PRO A 365 35.79 -2.84 35.84
C PRO A 365 36.22 -1.58 35.08
N SER A 366 36.25 -0.45 35.79
CA SER A 366 36.70 0.82 35.23
C SER A 366 38.15 0.67 34.75
N LYS A 367 38.38 0.61 33.45
CA LYS A 367 39.68 1.06 32.93
C LYS A 367 39.75 2.56 33.24
N GLY A 368 40.77 2.94 33.99
CA GLY A 368 40.80 4.17 34.77
C GLY A 368 40.49 5.43 33.97
N ARG A 369 39.87 6.39 34.68
CA ARG A 369 40.13 7.80 34.41
C ARG A 369 41.64 8.07 34.57
N ASP A 370 42.12 8.94 33.69
CA ASP A 370 43.41 9.63 33.66
C ASP A 370 44.62 8.98 32.99
N ALA A 371 44.87 9.41 31.73
CA ALA A 371 46.15 9.99 31.35
C ALA A 371 45.96 11.05 30.24
N ARG A 372 45.90 12.32 30.66
CA ARG A 372 46.30 13.55 29.92
C ARG A 372 46.45 13.46 28.40
N LEU A 373 45.52 14.07 27.68
CA LEU A 373 45.83 15.01 26.59
C LEU A 373 44.76 16.11 26.62
N LYS A 374 45.05 17.21 27.34
CA LYS A 374 44.36 18.48 27.11
C LYS A 374 44.79 18.98 25.73
N LEU A 375 43.84 19.15 24.82
CA LEU A 375 44.02 20.01 23.66
C LEU A 375 43.67 21.46 24.06
N PRO A 376 44.38 22.48 23.53
CA PRO A 376 44.24 23.86 23.96
C PRO A 376 42.97 24.51 23.37
N ASP A 377 42.37 25.44 24.12
CA ASP A 377 41.28 26.31 23.66
C ASP A 377 41.78 27.36 22.66
N ILE A 378 41.24 27.40 21.43
CA ILE A 378 41.34 28.56 20.51
C ILE A 378 40.17 28.54 19.49
N PRO A 379 39.82 29.65 18.81
CA PRO A 379 38.88 30.70 19.23
C PRO A 379 37.60 30.78 18.37
N GLN A 380 36.56 31.45 18.86
CA GLN A 380 35.37 31.82 18.10
C GLN A 380 35.67 32.84 16.98
N SER A 381 35.29 32.50 15.75
CA SER A 381 34.99 33.40 14.61
C SER A 381 34.20 32.53 13.62
N GLY A 382 32.95 32.81 13.22
CA GLY A 382 32.45 34.06 12.67
C GLY A 382 32.40 33.94 11.14
N GLY A 383 31.24 33.54 10.58
CA GLY A 383 30.81 33.95 9.24
C GLY A 383 30.80 32.93 8.08
N ALA A 384 29.60 32.85 7.47
CA ALA A 384 29.28 32.69 6.05
C ALA A 384 29.31 31.29 5.40
N SER A 385 28.11 30.73 5.30
CA SER A 385 27.69 29.62 4.45
C SER A 385 27.77 29.95 2.94
N ARG A 386 28.35 29.06 2.15
CA ARG A 386 28.03 28.86 0.73
C ARG A 386 28.01 27.35 0.41
N PRO A 387 27.04 26.84 -0.36
CA PRO A 387 26.91 25.41 -0.61
C PRO A 387 27.77 25.00 -1.82
N TYR A 388 28.64 24.01 -1.63
CA TYR A 388 29.26 23.25 -2.73
C TYR A 388 28.52 21.92 -2.87
N GLY A 389 27.95 21.70 -4.06
CA GLY A 389 27.31 20.44 -4.44
C GLY A 389 28.33 19.31 -4.55
N GLY A 390 28.04 18.20 -3.86
CA GLY A 390 28.72 16.92 -4.01
C GLY A 390 27.71 15.86 -4.45
N LEU A 391 28.06 15.12 -5.50
CA LEU A 391 27.35 13.96 -6.03
C LEU A 391 27.05 12.96 -4.89
N SER A 392 25.79 12.89 -4.47
CA SER A 392 25.25 11.83 -3.61
C SER A 392 24.82 10.64 -4.48
N SER A 393 24.92 9.43 -3.94
CA SER A 393 24.44 8.21 -4.60
C SER A 393 22.91 8.24 -4.74
N ASP A 394 22.44 8.42 -5.98
CA ASP A 394 21.04 8.65 -6.39
C ASP A 394 20.02 7.52 -6.08
N ILE A 395 20.39 6.51 -5.29
CA ILE A 395 19.53 5.34 -5.00
C ILE A 395 18.89 5.42 -3.61
N TYR A 396 19.46 6.19 -2.67
CA TYR A 396 18.91 6.34 -1.33
C TYR A 396 18.72 7.83 -1.01
N ALA A 397 17.47 8.30 -1.05
CA ALA A 397 17.12 9.51 -0.30
C ALA A 397 17.26 9.18 1.19
N GLU A 398 17.94 10.04 1.95
CA GLU A 398 18.01 9.92 3.41
C GLU A 398 16.58 9.90 3.96
N ILE A 399 16.19 8.80 4.60
CA ILE A 399 14.92 8.72 5.34
C ILE A 399 15.10 9.61 6.57
N PRO A 400 14.28 10.67 6.76
CA PRO A 400 14.44 11.52 7.93
C PRO A 400 14.22 10.70 9.19
N GLU A 401 15.16 10.82 10.12
CA GLU A 401 14.99 10.38 11.48
C GLU A 401 13.78 11.10 12.07
N GLY A 402 12.81 10.32 12.55
CA GLY A 402 11.66 10.85 13.26
C GLY A 402 12.15 11.61 14.48
N LYS A 403 12.27 12.93 14.37
CA LYS A 403 12.43 13.79 15.54
C LYS A 403 11.26 13.52 16.47
N GLU A 404 11.60 13.30 17.74
CA GLU A 404 10.71 13.08 18.86
C GLU A 404 9.44 13.93 18.82
N ASP A 405 8.40 13.33 19.38
CA ASP A 405 7.05 13.85 19.53
C ASP A 405 6.98 15.37 19.72
N SER A 406 6.40 16.00 18.71
CA SER A 406 5.53 17.14 18.95
C SER A 406 4.30 16.89 18.10
N GLY A 407 3.25 16.32 18.68
CA GLY A 407 1.89 16.36 18.15
C GLY A 407 1.46 17.76 17.69
N GLU A 408 2.19 18.82 18.07
CA GLU A 408 2.00 20.20 17.66
C GLU A 408 2.62 20.61 16.31
N LYS A 409 3.66 19.93 15.77
CA LYS A 409 4.42 20.43 14.59
C LYS A 409 3.62 20.56 13.29
N HIS A 410 2.56 19.77 13.15
CA HIS A 410 1.73 19.74 11.93
C HIS A 410 0.31 20.27 12.18
N ARG A 411 -0.02 20.69 13.41
CA ARG A 411 -1.31 21.33 13.69
C ARG A 411 -1.20 22.79 13.30
N ILE A 412 -2.07 23.23 12.41
CA ILE A 412 -2.11 24.63 11.95
C ILE A 412 -3.45 25.25 12.35
N SER A 413 -3.45 26.55 12.63
CA SER A 413 -4.69 27.27 12.91
C SER A 413 -5.48 27.49 11.62
N ARG A 414 -6.81 27.41 11.72
CA ARG A 414 -7.71 27.78 10.60
C ARG A 414 -7.53 29.24 10.20
N ASP A 415 -7.24 30.12 11.16
CA ASP A 415 -7.06 31.55 10.92
C ASP A 415 -5.80 31.88 10.11
N ASP A 416 -4.85 30.95 10.06
CA ASP A 416 -3.61 31.08 9.28
C ASP A 416 -3.78 30.65 7.82
N VAL A 417 -4.95 30.12 7.44
CA VAL A 417 -5.21 29.56 6.11
C VAL A 417 -6.35 30.30 5.43
N VAL A 418 -6.07 30.87 4.26
CA VAL A 418 -7.08 31.47 3.39
C VAL A 418 -7.40 30.48 2.27
N VAL A 419 -8.65 30.01 2.23
CA VAL A 419 -9.15 29.11 1.19
C VAL A 419 -9.52 29.90 -0.05
N GLY A 420 -9.10 29.41 -1.21
CA GLY A 420 -9.42 29.97 -2.53
C GLY A 420 -10.46 29.13 -3.29
N ARG A 421 -10.25 29.03 -4.61
CA ARG A 421 -11.14 28.33 -5.53
C ARG A 421 -10.98 26.81 -5.42
N ILE A 422 -12.01 26.09 -5.87
CA ILE A 422 -11.97 24.64 -6.00
C ILE A 422 -11.03 24.28 -7.17
N LEU A 423 -10.09 23.37 -6.91
CA LEU A 423 -9.19 22.75 -7.89
C LEU A 423 -9.74 21.42 -8.39
N GLY A 424 -10.45 20.67 -7.54
CA GLY A 424 -11.02 19.38 -7.89
C GLY A 424 -11.89 18.80 -6.77
N GLU A 425 -12.59 17.70 -7.09
CA GLU A 425 -13.44 16.97 -6.15
C GLU A 425 -12.93 15.52 -6.03
N GLY A 426 -12.68 15.08 -4.80
CA GLY A 426 -12.26 13.75 -4.44
C GLY A 426 -13.32 12.98 -3.64
N PHE A 427 -12.99 11.75 -3.24
CA PHE A 427 -13.94 10.86 -2.55
C PHE A 427 -14.46 11.41 -1.22
N PHE A 428 -13.62 12.12 -0.46
CA PHE A 428 -13.97 12.67 0.86
C PHE A 428 -14.47 14.13 0.82
N GLY A 429 -14.30 14.82 -0.30
CA GLY A 429 -14.68 16.22 -0.45
C GLY A 429 -13.86 16.97 -1.50
N GLU A 430 -13.80 18.29 -1.37
CA GLU A 430 -13.18 19.19 -2.36
C GLU A 430 -11.72 19.50 -2.02
N VAL A 431 -10.91 19.69 -3.06
CA VAL A 431 -9.56 20.24 -2.98
C VAL A 431 -9.60 21.69 -3.45
N HIS A 432 -9.11 22.62 -2.65
CA HIS A 432 -9.03 24.04 -2.97
C HIS A 432 -7.58 24.48 -3.10
N ASP A 433 -7.31 25.56 -3.83
CA ASP A 433 -6.09 26.33 -3.61
C ASP A 433 -6.24 27.21 -2.37
N GLY A 434 -5.13 27.76 -1.90
CA GLY A 434 -5.15 28.65 -0.76
C GLY A 434 -3.79 29.23 -0.44
N VAL A 435 -3.76 30.05 0.60
CA VAL A 435 -2.54 30.66 1.12
C VAL A 435 -2.45 30.35 2.61
N TYR A 436 -1.37 29.67 3.01
CA TYR A 436 -1.02 29.46 4.41
C TYR A 436 -0.01 30.51 4.84
N LYS A 437 -0.27 31.14 5.99
CA LYS A 437 0.66 32.06 6.66
C LYS A 437 1.43 31.27 7.72
N SER A 438 2.72 31.07 7.51
CA SER A 438 3.58 30.37 8.46
C SER A 438 3.75 31.18 9.77
N PRO A 439 4.22 30.54 10.86
CA PRO A 439 4.55 31.25 12.11
C PRO A 439 5.65 32.31 11.92
N THR A 440 6.49 32.18 10.89
CA THR A 440 7.52 33.15 10.52
C THR A 440 6.96 34.34 9.71
N GLY A 441 5.67 34.30 9.37
CA GLY A 441 4.97 35.33 8.60
C GLY A 441 5.06 35.18 7.07
N GLU A 442 5.69 34.10 6.59
CA GLU A 442 5.80 33.78 5.16
C GLU A 442 4.43 33.32 4.62
N ARG A 443 4.11 33.72 3.39
CA ARG A 443 2.88 33.29 2.70
C ARG A 443 3.23 32.21 1.69
N ILE A 444 2.66 31.03 1.89
CA ILE A 444 2.93 29.83 1.10
C ILE A 444 1.65 29.45 0.36
N CYS A 445 1.73 29.21 -0.95
CA CYS A 445 0.61 28.67 -1.71
C CYS A 445 0.41 27.18 -1.37
N VAL A 446 -0.83 26.81 -1.07
CA VAL A 446 -1.17 25.48 -0.55
C VAL A 446 -2.39 24.88 -1.25
N ALA A 447 -2.45 23.55 -1.26
CA ALA A 447 -3.64 22.79 -1.62
C ALA A 447 -4.36 22.34 -0.34
N ILE A 448 -5.67 22.53 -0.27
CA ILE A 448 -6.48 22.31 0.93
C ILE A 448 -7.55 21.26 0.60
N LYS A 449 -7.39 20.05 1.12
CA LYS A 449 -8.39 18.99 1.03
C LYS A 449 -9.38 19.14 2.17
N THR A 450 -10.67 19.26 1.87
CA THR A 450 -11.74 19.44 2.84
C THR A 450 -12.60 18.18 2.94
N CYS A 451 -13.06 17.84 4.16
CA CYS A 451 -13.99 16.74 4.37
C CYS A 451 -15.45 17.24 4.38
N LYS A 452 -16.30 16.71 3.50
CA LYS A 452 -17.73 17.08 3.39
C LYS A 452 -18.62 16.34 4.39
N ASP A 453 -18.20 15.18 4.89
CA ASP A 453 -18.94 14.31 5.81
C ASP A 453 -18.29 14.35 7.21
N PHE A 454 -19.10 14.66 8.23
CA PHE A 454 -18.66 14.83 9.63
C PHE A 454 -18.87 13.59 10.50
N SER A 455 -19.22 12.45 9.92
CA SER A 455 -19.29 11.19 10.65
C SER A 455 -17.90 10.80 11.17
N ALA A 456 -17.85 10.27 12.40
CA ALA A 456 -16.59 9.91 13.06
C ALA A 456 -15.76 8.92 12.22
N GLU A 457 -16.40 7.97 11.54
CA GLU A 457 -15.74 6.97 10.69
C GLU A 457 -15.08 7.60 9.45
N VAL A 458 -15.74 8.57 8.81
CA VAL A 458 -15.18 9.25 7.64
C VAL A 458 -14.05 10.20 8.06
N LYS A 459 -14.23 10.90 9.17
CA LYS A 459 -13.20 11.78 9.75
C LYS A 459 -11.93 11.01 10.14
N GLU A 460 -12.07 9.83 10.74
CA GLU A 460 -10.93 8.95 11.08
C GLU A 460 -10.20 8.49 9.82
N LYS A 461 -10.92 8.03 8.79
CA LYS A 461 -10.32 7.65 7.50
C LYS A 461 -9.61 8.83 6.83
N PHE A 462 -10.21 10.02 6.87
CA PHE A 462 -9.64 11.23 6.32
C PHE A 462 -8.35 11.62 7.06
N LEU A 463 -8.35 11.63 8.39
CA LEU A 463 -7.16 11.90 9.19
C LEU A 463 -6.07 10.82 9.06
N SER A 464 -6.46 9.57 8.78
CA SER A 464 -5.50 8.49 8.53
C SER A 464 -4.59 8.76 7.32
N GLU A 465 -5.10 9.45 6.29
CA GLU A 465 -4.30 9.88 5.13
C GLU A 465 -3.19 10.85 5.57
N ALA A 466 -3.53 11.86 6.36
CA ALA A 466 -2.55 12.82 6.89
C ALA A 466 -1.54 12.14 7.84
N GLY A 467 -2.00 11.18 8.64
CA GLY A 467 -1.15 10.37 9.52
C GLY A 467 -0.10 9.56 8.75
N LEU A 468 -0.45 9.02 7.58
CA LEU A 468 0.50 8.34 6.69
C LEU A 468 1.52 9.33 6.09
N MET A 469 1.04 10.48 5.61
CA MET A 469 1.90 11.49 4.96
C MET A 469 2.85 12.21 5.91
N LYS A 470 2.55 12.27 7.22
CA LYS A 470 3.33 13.00 8.23
C LYS A 470 4.82 12.62 8.26
N ASN A 471 5.13 11.36 7.95
CA ASN A 471 6.49 10.82 8.01
C ASN A 471 7.13 10.64 6.63
N LEU A 472 6.46 11.05 5.55
CA LEU A 472 6.99 10.94 4.19
C LEU A 472 7.80 12.17 3.83
N ASP A 473 9.06 11.96 3.46
CA ASP A 473 9.94 12.99 2.92
C ASP A 473 10.73 12.44 1.75
N HIS A 474 10.33 12.86 0.55
CA HIS A 474 10.96 12.43 -0.69
C HIS A 474 10.72 13.48 -1.78
N PRO A 475 11.71 13.80 -2.64
CA PRO A 475 11.58 14.86 -3.65
C PRO A 475 10.45 14.64 -4.67
N HIS A 476 10.01 13.38 -4.84
CA HIS A 476 8.94 12.98 -5.75
C HIS A 476 7.66 12.52 -5.02
N ILE A 477 7.44 12.96 -3.78
CA ILE A 477 6.19 12.77 -3.03
C ILE A 477 5.65 14.13 -2.61
N VAL A 478 4.33 14.32 -2.72
CA VAL A 478 3.66 15.56 -2.29
C VAL A 478 3.79 15.73 -0.77
N ARG A 479 4.34 16.88 -0.36
CA ARG A 479 4.62 17.19 1.04
C ARG A 479 3.37 17.65 1.79
N LEU A 480 3.16 17.06 2.97
CA LEU A 480 2.20 17.56 3.95
C LEU A 480 2.73 18.84 4.61
N ILE A 481 1.92 19.88 4.66
CA ILE A 481 2.24 21.13 5.38
C ILE A 481 1.62 21.10 6.77
N GLY A 482 0.37 20.65 6.89
CA GLY A 482 -0.29 20.55 8.18
C GLY A 482 -1.72 20.05 8.10
N VAL A 483 -2.35 19.93 9.26
CA VAL A 483 -3.71 19.43 9.47
C VAL A 483 -4.47 20.39 10.38
N ILE A 484 -5.70 20.73 9.99
CA ILE A 484 -6.66 21.46 10.82
C ILE A 484 -7.68 20.44 11.31
N GLU A 485 -7.60 20.07 12.58
CA GLU A 485 -8.45 19.02 13.16
C GLU A 485 -9.83 19.52 13.63
N VAL A 486 -10.02 20.85 13.66
CA VAL A 486 -11.29 21.50 13.98
C VAL A 486 -12.24 21.39 12.79
N ASP A 487 -13.47 20.93 13.04
CA ASP A 487 -14.45 20.71 11.98
C ASP A 487 -14.82 22.00 11.22
N PRO A 488 -14.94 21.95 9.87
CA PRO A 488 -14.60 20.82 8.99
C PRO A 488 -13.09 20.54 8.92
N VAL A 489 -12.65 19.28 9.11
CA VAL A 489 -11.22 18.91 9.07
C VAL A 489 -10.59 19.23 7.70
N TRP A 490 -9.41 19.86 7.70
CA TRP A 490 -8.63 20.15 6.49
C TRP A 490 -7.24 19.49 6.52
N ILE A 491 -6.81 18.98 5.37
CA ILE A 491 -5.43 18.54 5.12
C ILE A 491 -4.79 19.56 4.17
N VAL A 492 -3.69 20.17 4.60
CA VAL A 492 -2.99 21.21 3.86
C VAL A 492 -1.68 20.66 3.33
N MET A 493 -1.51 20.73 2.01
CA MET A 493 -0.38 20.17 1.25
C MET A 493 0.28 21.23 0.39
N GLU A 494 1.47 20.96 -0.12
CA GLU A 494 2.07 21.83 -1.14
C GLU A 494 1.18 21.92 -2.40
N LEU A 495 1.03 23.14 -2.94
CA LEU A 495 0.34 23.36 -4.21
C LEU A 495 1.31 23.18 -5.38
N LEU A 496 0.94 22.36 -6.37
CA LEU A 496 1.72 22.13 -7.58
C LEU A 496 1.03 22.78 -8.77
N GLU A 497 1.66 23.82 -9.33
CA GLU A 497 1.02 24.77 -10.26
C GLU A 497 0.58 24.16 -11.59
N HIS A 498 1.23 23.09 -12.04
CA HIS A 498 0.90 22.43 -13.30
C HIS A 498 -0.17 21.33 -13.16
N GLY A 499 -0.65 21.07 -11.93
CA GLY A 499 -1.75 20.16 -11.67
C GLY A 499 -1.46 18.69 -11.98
N GLU A 500 -2.50 17.96 -12.34
CA GLU A 500 -2.48 16.52 -12.67
C GLU A 500 -1.65 16.22 -13.93
N LEU A 501 -0.81 15.18 -13.85
CA LEU A 501 0.02 14.70 -14.97
C LEU A 501 -0.83 14.29 -16.18
N GLY A 502 -1.97 13.62 -15.98
CA GLY A 502 -2.87 13.24 -17.07
C GLY A 502 -3.29 14.42 -17.96
N SER A 503 -3.75 15.51 -17.36
CA SER A 503 -4.10 16.75 -18.07
C SER A 503 -2.88 17.42 -18.70
N TYR A 504 -1.75 17.44 -17.99
CA TYR A 504 -0.49 18.01 -18.49
C TYR A 504 0.04 17.28 -19.74
N LEU A 505 0.00 15.94 -19.75
CA LEU A 505 0.42 15.13 -20.90
C LEU A 505 -0.38 15.47 -22.17
N LEU A 506 -1.68 15.72 -22.03
CA LEU A 506 -2.55 16.08 -23.16
C LEU A 506 -2.29 17.50 -23.67
N GLN A 507 -2.03 18.45 -22.77
CA GLN A 507 -1.74 19.85 -23.09
C GLN A 507 -0.38 19.99 -23.80
N GLU A 508 0.63 19.28 -23.31
CA GLU A 508 2.03 19.41 -23.75
C GLU A 508 2.47 18.29 -24.72
N GLN A 509 1.53 17.52 -25.29
CA GLN A 509 1.81 16.32 -26.10
C GLN A 509 2.77 16.55 -27.30
N TYR A 510 2.87 17.79 -27.80
CA TYR A 510 3.74 18.15 -28.91
C TYR A 510 5.14 18.62 -28.48
N ILE A 511 5.32 18.91 -27.20
CA ILE A 511 6.58 19.38 -26.60
C ILE A 511 7.27 18.23 -25.86
N LEU A 512 6.49 17.31 -25.28
CA LEU A 512 7.00 16.20 -24.50
C LEU A 512 7.79 15.21 -25.37
N THR A 513 9.01 14.94 -24.93
CA THR A 513 9.93 14.03 -25.60
C THR A 513 9.97 12.68 -24.88
N THR A 514 10.41 11.64 -25.60
CA THR A 514 10.56 10.29 -25.00
C THR A 514 11.48 10.30 -23.78
N ALA A 515 12.50 11.16 -23.76
CA ALA A 515 13.40 11.33 -22.61
C ALA A 515 12.63 11.87 -21.40
N THR A 516 11.80 12.89 -21.58
CA THR A 516 10.96 13.47 -20.52
C THR A 516 9.93 12.48 -19.97
N LEU A 517 9.25 11.72 -20.85
CA LEU A 517 8.30 10.69 -20.41
C LEU A 517 8.99 9.59 -19.61
N THR A 518 10.20 9.19 -20.01
CA THR A 518 11.03 8.22 -19.28
C THR A 518 11.50 8.78 -17.94
N LEU A 519 11.83 10.08 -17.87
CA LEU A 519 12.15 10.78 -16.62
C LEU A 519 10.96 10.76 -15.65
N TYR A 520 9.74 11.05 -16.11
CA TYR A 520 8.56 10.98 -15.24
C TYR A 520 8.36 9.57 -14.68
N CYS A 521 8.49 8.54 -15.51
CA CYS A 521 8.42 7.15 -15.05
C CYS A 521 9.49 6.82 -14.00
N LEU A 522 10.72 7.31 -14.19
CA LEU A 522 11.82 7.15 -13.24
C LEU A 522 11.52 7.83 -11.90
N GLN A 523 11.01 9.07 -11.92
CA GLN A 523 10.70 9.84 -10.71
C GLN A 523 9.58 9.19 -9.89
N ILE A 524 8.50 8.76 -10.56
CA ILE A 524 7.43 7.97 -9.93
C ILE A 524 8.00 6.67 -9.35
N CYS A 525 8.86 5.97 -10.08
CA CYS A 525 9.48 4.74 -9.61
C CYS A 525 10.38 4.95 -8.38
N LYS A 526 11.11 6.08 -8.30
CA LYS A 526 11.91 6.44 -7.12
C LYS A 526 11.03 6.68 -5.89
N ALA A 527 9.91 7.39 -6.06
CA ALA A 527 8.92 7.57 -4.99
C ALA A 527 8.38 6.22 -4.49
N LEU A 528 8.04 5.31 -5.40
CA LEU A 528 7.52 3.98 -5.05
C LEU A 528 8.58 3.07 -4.40
N ALA A 529 9.86 3.18 -4.80
CA ALA A 529 10.96 2.50 -4.12
C ALA A 529 11.15 3.00 -2.68
N TYR A 530 10.97 4.29 -2.44
CA TYR A 530 10.96 4.87 -1.09
C TYR A 530 9.80 4.32 -0.26
N LEU A 531 8.58 4.22 -0.82
CA LEU A 531 7.43 3.61 -0.13
C LEU A 531 7.63 2.12 0.16
N GLU A 532 8.23 1.37 -0.77
CA GLU A 532 8.63 -0.04 -0.57
C GLU A 532 9.57 -0.18 0.65
N GLY A 533 10.54 0.73 0.82
CA GLY A 533 11.45 0.74 1.96
C GLY A 533 10.79 1.04 3.31
N LEU A 534 9.65 1.75 3.29
CA LEU A 534 8.81 2.00 4.47
C LEU A 534 7.75 0.91 4.69
N ASN A 535 7.77 -0.14 3.86
CA ASN A 535 6.76 -1.20 3.85
C ASN A 535 5.34 -0.62 3.68
N MET A 536 5.18 0.37 2.80
CA MET A 536 3.91 1.04 2.50
C MET A 536 3.45 0.74 1.08
N VAL A 537 2.15 0.46 0.91
CA VAL A 537 1.52 0.18 -0.40
C VAL A 537 0.53 1.30 -0.72
N HIS A 538 0.65 1.85 -1.91
CA HIS A 538 -0.13 3.01 -2.37
C HIS A 538 -1.55 2.63 -2.83
N ARG A 539 -1.70 1.46 -3.48
CA ARG A 539 -2.98 0.88 -3.93
C ARG A 539 -3.74 1.61 -5.04
N ASP A 540 -3.32 2.80 -5.42
CA ASP A 540 -3.93 3.57 -6.51
C ASP A 540 -2.91 4.38 -7.32
N ILE A 541 -1.99 3.69 -7.98
CA ILE A 541 -0.95 4.31 -8.80
C ILE A 541 -1.49 4.51 -10.22
N ALA A 542 -1.69 5.77 -10.60
CA ALA A 542 -2.17 6.18 -11.92
C ALA A 542 -1.77 7.64 -12.19
N VAL A 543 -1.75 8.07 -13.46
CA VAL A 543 -1.36 9.45 -13.82
C VAL A 543 -2.26 10.54 -13.20
N ARG A 544 -3.51 10.22 -12.86
CA ARG A 544 -4.44 11.11 -12.14
C ARG A 544 -4.00 11.44 -10.70
N ASN A 545 -3.19 10.55 -10.10
CA ASN A 545 -2.66 10.69 -8.74
C ASN A 545 -1.19 11.15 -8.75
N VAL A 546 -0.68 11.58 -9.92
CA VAL A 546 0.66 12.18 -10.07
C VAL A 546 0.48 13.63 -10.46
N LEU A 547 1.21 14.51 -9.78
CA LEU A 547 1.16 15.95 -9.99
C LEU A 547 2.48 16.46 -10.57
N VAL A 548 2.41 17.52 -11.37
CA VAL A 548 3.57 18.11 -12.04
C VAL A 548 4.04 19.32 -11.23
N ALA A 549 5.25 19.23 -10.67
CA ALA A 549 5.86 20.31 -9.89
C ALA A 549 6.58 21.32 -10.80
N SER A 550 7.19 20.83 -11.89
CA SER A 550 7.78 21.64 -12.97
C SER A 550 7.88 20.77 -14.23
N PRO A 551 8.20 21.33 -15.41
CA PRO A 551 8.33 20.52 -16.63
C PRO A 551 9.30 19.34 -16.53
N GLY A 552 10.28 19.40 -15.61
CA GLY A 552 11.24 18.32 -15.35
C GLY A 552 11.00 17.53 -14.06
N CYS A 553 9.90 17.76 -13.32
CA CYS A 553 9.67 17.14 -12.01
C CYS A 553 8.20 16.79 -11.77
N VAL A 554 7.94 15.52 -11.49
CA VAL A 554 6.64 15.01 -11.03
C VAL A 554 6.71 14.50 -9.60
N LYS A 555 5.57 14.54 -8.90
CA LYS A 555 5.41 14.05 -7.54
C LYS A 555 4.19 13.16 -7.42
N LEU A 556 4.33 12.06 -6.70
CA LEU A 556 3.24 11.14 -6.37
C LEU A 556 2.40 11.71 -5.22
N GLY A 557 1.07 11.69 -5.38
CA GLY A 557 0.11 12.16 -4.39
C GLY A 557 -1.07 11.21 -4.21
N ASP A 558 -2.07 11.66 -3.45
CA ASP A 558 -3.29 10.92 -3.07
C ASP A 558 -3.05 9.61 -2.30
N PHE A 559 -2.83 9.77 -0.99
CA PHE A 559 -2.57 8.66 -0.07
C PHE A 559 -3.86 8.12 0.58
N GLY A 560 -5.05 8.53 0.13
CA GLY A 560 -6.33 8.17 0.76
C GLY A 560 -6.63 6.65 0.77
N LEU A 561 -6.02 5.90 -0.14
CA LEU A 561 -6.08 4.42 -0.18
C LEU A 561 -4.81 3.74 0.32
N SER A 562 -3.76 4.51 0.62
CA SER A 562 -2.48 3.99 1.07
C SER A 562 -2.59 3.37 2.45
N ARG A 563 -1.73 2.39 2.73
CA ARG A 563 -1.59 1.75 4.05
C ARG A 563 -0.17 1.23 4.24
N TYR A 564 0.32 1.24 5.48
CA TYR A 564 1.43 0.36 5.86
C TYR A 564 1.00 -1.09 5.67
N VAL A 565 1.94 -1.92 5.22
CA VAL A 565 1.75 -3.35 5.05
C VAL A 565 1.80 -3.98 6.43
N ASP A 566 0.66 -3.96 7.13
CA ASP A 566 0.35 -4.95 8.14
C ASP A 566 -0.35 -6.11 7.42
N GLU A 567 0.39 -7.19 7.17
CA GLU A 567 -0.15 -8.36 6.45
C GLU A 567 -1.25 -9.10 7.22
N GLN A 568 -1.70 -8.57 8.36
CA GLN A 568 -2.95 -9.01 8.97
C GLN A 568 -4.19 -8.36 8.34
N GLU A 569 -4.16 -7.20 7.68
CA GLU A 569 -5.40 -6.58 7.16
C GLU A 569 -5.82 -7.13 5.80
N TYR A 570 -6.60 -8.21 5.83
CA TYR A 570 -7.52 -8.55 4.74
C TYR A 570 -8.57 -7.44 4.62
N TYR A 571 -8.30 -6.45 3.77
CA TYR A 571 -9.27 -5.41 3.49
C TYR A 571 -10.33 -5.94 2.51
N LYS A 572 -11.57 -6.11 3.00
CA LYS A 572 -12.74 -5.96 2.14
C LYS A 572 -12.89 -4.47 1.88
N ALA A 573 -12.55 -4.03 0.67
CA ALA A 573 -12.99 -2.74 0.20
C ALA A 573 -14.48 -2.55 0.46
N SER A 574 -14.85 -1.41 1.04
CA SER A 574 -16.21 -0.88 0.95
C SER A 574 -16.62 -0.90 -0.53
N VAL A 575 -17.93 -1.01 -0.79
CA VAL A 575 -18.53 -1.18 -2.14
C VAL A 575 -18.35 0.08 -3.03
N SER A 576 -17.30 0.87 -2.83
CA SER A 576 -16.91 2.00 -3.66
C SER A 576 -16.26 1.55 -4.98
N ARG A 577 -16.36 2.42 -5.99
CA ARG A 577 -15.85 2.21 -7.37
C ARG A 577 -14.33 2.03 -7.36
N LEU A 578 -13.86 0.80 -7.46
CA LEU A 578 -12.42 0.50 -7.56
C LEU A 578 -11.89 0.72 -8.99
N PRO A 579 -10.62 1.10 -9.16
CA PRO A 579 -10.01 1.37 -10.46
C PRO A 579 -9.61 0.07 -11.18
N ILE A 580 -10.59 -0.78 -11.50
CA ILE A 580 -10.39 -2.16 -12.00
C ILE A 580 -9.39 -2.23 -13.16
N LYS A 581 -9.40 -1.26 -14.08
CA LYS A 581 -8.51 -1.26 -15.27
C LYS A 581 -7.02 -1.05 -14.94
N TRP A 582 -6.70 -0.54 -13.75
CA TRP A 582 -5.33 -0.33 -13.27
C TRP A 582 -4.85 -1.48 -12.37
N MET A 583 -5.78 -2.15 -11.69
CA MET A 583 -5.49 -3.12 -10.65
C MET A 583 -4.82 -4.40 -11.18
N ALA A 584 -3.97 -4.99 -10.34
CA ALA A 584 -3.38 -6.29 -10.59
C ALA A 584 -4.43 -7.42 -10.50
N PRO A 585 -4.25 -8.55 -11.20
CA PRO A 585 -5.21 -9.67 -11.19
C PRO A 585 -5.53 -10.17 -9.76
N GLU A 586 -4.53 -10.30 -8.90
CA GLU A 586 -4.71 -10.71 -7.50
C GLU A 586 -5.47 -9.67 -6.65
N SER A 587 -5.36 -8.39 -6.99
CA SER A 587 -6.11 -7.31 -6.34
C SER A 587 -7.56 -7.29 -6.81
N ILE A 588 -7.81 -7.61 -8.08
CA ILE A 588 -9.17 -7.74 -8.63
C ILE A 588 -9.88 -8.95 -8.02
N ASN A 589 -9.25 -10.13 -8.09
CA ASN A 589 -9.84 -11.41 -7.68
C ASN A 589 -9.94 -11.57 -6.16
N PHE A 590 -8.89 -11.16 -5.44
CA PHE A 590 -8.73 -11.50 -4.02
C PHE A 590 -8.60 -10.28 -3.11
N ARG A 591 -8.73 -9.05 -3.65
CA ARG A 591 -8.49 -7.80 -2.91
C ARG A 591 -7.11 -7.75 -2.23
N ARG A 592 -6.14 -8.49 -2.78
CA ARG A 592 -4.78 -8.53 -2.26
C ARG A 592 -3.98 -7.36 -2.81
N PHE A 593 -3.55 -6.46 -1.94
CA PHE A 593 -2.66 -5.35 -2.27
C PHE A 593 -1.31 -5.54 -1.58
N THR A 594 -0.25 -5.47 -2.36
CA THR A 594 1.15 -5.69 -1.95
C THR A 594 2.06 -4.80 -2.79
N THR A 595 3.35 -4.73 -2.47
CA THR A 595 4.34 -4.07 -3.33
C THR A 595 4.31 -4.62 -4.76
N ALA A 596 4.07 -5.92 -4.94
CA ALA A 596 3.96 -6.52 -6.28
C ALA A 596 2.72 -6.06 -7.06
N SER A 597 1.59 -5.78 -6.39
CA SER A 597 0.42 -5.19 -7.06
C SER A 597 0.67 -3.72 -7.42
N ASP A 598 1.44 -2.99 -6.60
CA ASP A 598 1.88 -1.64 -6.92
C ASP A 598 2.84 -1.61 -8.12
N VAL A 599 3.72 -2.61 -8.27
CA VAL A 599 4.55 -2.78 -9.47
C VAL A 599 3.69 -2.95 -10.73
N TRP A 600 2.58 -3.70 -10.65
CA TRP A 600 1.64 -3.82 -11.76
C TRP A 600 1.00 -2.46 -12.10
N MET A 601 0.47 -1.76 -11.09
CA MET A 601 -0.17 -0.45 -11.26
C MET A 601 0.81 0.60 -11.77
N PHE A 602 2.07 0.57 -11.31
CA PHE A 602 3.16 1.35 -11.88
C PHE A 602 3.36 1.07 -13.37
N GLY A 603 3.35 -0.21 -13.78
CA GLY A 603 3.43 -0.58 -15.19
C GLY A 603 2.30 0.04 -16.02
N VAL A 604 1.06 0.06 -15.49
CA VAL A 604 -0.08 0.72 -16.12
C VAL A 604 0.10 2.24 -16.17
N CYS A 605 0.54 2.87 -15.08
CA CYS A 605 0.81 4.31 -15.01
C CYS A 605 1.91 4.76 -15.99
N ALA A 606 2.99 3.98 -16.13
CA ALA A 606 4.01 4.22 -17.14
C ALA A 606 3.43 4.07 -18.56
N TRP A 607 2.57 3.09 -18.79
CA TRP A 607 1.86 2.96 -20.07
C TRP A 607 0.98 4.17 -20.37
N GLU A 608 0.21 4.67 -19.40
CA GLU A 608 -0.58 5.91 -19.51
C GLU A 608 0.30 7.11 -19.86
N THR A 609 1.48 7.20 -19.24
CA THR A 609 2.45 8.27 -19.52
C THR A 609 2.89 8.26 -20.99
N PHE A 610 3.23 7.09 -21.53
CA PHE A 610 3.64 6.96 -22.94
C PHE A 610 2.47 6.98 -23.94
N SER A 611 1.23 6.76 -23.50
CA SER A 611 0.03 6.79 -24.33
C SER A 611 -0.69 8.13 -24.31
N MET A 612 -0.10 9.16 -23.70
CA MET A 612 -0.68 10.49 -23.53
C MET A 612 -2.01 10.45 -22.77
N ALA A 613 -1.96 9.84 -21.57
CA ALA A 613 -3.10 9.71 -20.66
C ALA A 613 -4.31 8.96 -21.27
N GLN A 614 -4.07 8.05 -22.22
CA GLN A 614 -5.13 7.17 -22.70
C GLN A 614 -5.58 6.26 -21.56
N GLN A 615 -6.90 6.07 -21.40
CA GLN A 615 -7.43 5.13 -20.42
C GLN A 615 -6.98 3.69 -20.75
N PRO A 616 -6.41 2.93 -19.79
CA PRO A 616 -6.05 1.54 -20.00
C PRO A 616 -7.30 0.72 -20.32
N PHE A 617 -7.21 -0.20 -21.28
CA PHE A 617 -8.33 -1.04 -21.71
C PHE A 617 -9.62 -0.23 -22.01
N PHE A 618 -9.50 0.93 -22.68
CA PHE A 618 -10.65 1.78 -22.99
C PHE A 618 -11.75 1.06 -23.80
N TRP A 619 -11.40 0.00 -24.53
CA TRP A 619 -12.30 -0.85 -25.32
C TRP A 619 -13.02 -1.95 -24.50
N LEU A 620 -12.72 -2.07 -23.20
CA LEU A 620 -13.33 -3.07 -22.32
C LEU A 620 -14.16 -2.41 -21.22
N GLU A 621 -15.23 -3.09 -20.81
CA GLU A 621 -15.92 -2.81 -19.56
C GLU A 621 -15.15 -3.40 -18.37
N ASN A 622 -15.32 -2.82 -17.17
CA ASN A 622 -14.60 -3.27 -15.96
C ASN A 622 -14.78 -4.78 -15.67
N GLY A 623 -15.98 -5.32 -15.86
CA GLY A 623 -16.25 -6.75 -15.62
C GLY A 623 -15.55 -7.71 -16.59
N GLN A 624 -15.07 -7.21 -17.73
CA GLN A 624 -14.43 -8.02 -18.77
C GLN A 624 -12.90 -8.05 -18.63
N VAL A 625 -12.31 -7.07 -17.92
CA VAL A 625 -10.85 -6.89 -17.81
C VAL A 625 -10.18 -8.14 -17.26
N ILE A 626 -10.71 -8.72 -16.17
CA ILE A 626 -10.07 -9.86 -15.52
C ILE A 626 -9.95 -11.08 -16.44
N ASN A 627 -11.01 -11.41 -17.18
CA ASN A 627 -11.02 -12.55 -18.11
C ASN A 627 -9.99 -12.37 -19.24
N GLN A 628 -9.79 -11.12 -19.70
CA GLN A 628 -8.77 -10.81 -20.72
C GLN A 628 -7.36 -10.89 -20.16
N LEU A 629 -7.14 -10.42 -18.92
CA LEU A 629 -5.84 -10.56 -18.26
C LEU A 629 -5.48 -12.02 -18.01
N GLU A 630 -6.45 -12.85 -17.62
CA GLU A 630 -6.30 -14.30 -17.40
C GLU A 630 -6.04 -15.07 -18.71
N SER A 631 -6.55 -14.59 -19.85
CA SER A 631 -6.23 -15.16 -21.17
C SER A 631 -4.88 -14.70 -21.73
N GLY A 632 -4.14 -13.88 -20.98
CA GLY A 632 -2.80 -13.40 -21.35
C GLY A 632 -2.80 -12.08 -22.13
N VAL A 633 -3.95 -11.44 -22.34
CA VAL A 633 -4.01 -10.12 -22.99
C VAL A 633 -3.34 -9.08 -22.09
N ARG A 634 -2.55 -8.19 -22.70
CA ARG A 634 -1.88 -7.06 -22.06
C ARG A 634 -2.06 -5.79 -22.90
N LEU A 635 -1.80 -4.64 -22.31
CA LEU A 635 -1.88 -3.35 -23.01
C LEU A 635 -0.85 -3.31 -24.17
N PRO A 636 -1.22 -2.81 -25.36
CA PRO A 636 -0.32 -2.77 -26.52
C PRO A 636 0.76 -1.71 -26.36
N LYS A 637 1.91 -1.85 -27.04
CA LYS A 637 3.01 -0.87 -26.97
C LYS A 637 2.57 0.51 -27.50
N PRO A 638 2.67 1.59 -26.72
CA PRO A 638 2.46 2.94 -27.21
C PRO A 638 3.50 3.34 -28.27
N GLN A 639 3.14 4.26 -29.16
CA GLN A 639 4.00 4.66 -30.29
C GLN A 639 5.33 5.26 -29.82
N GLN A 640 5.29 6.16 -28.83
CA GLN A 640 6.47 6.84 -28.28
C GLN A 640 7.25 6.02 -27.24
N CYS A 641 6.73 4.86 -26.83
CA CYS A 641 7.39 4.02 -25.83
C CYS A 641 8.59 3.27 -26.43
N PRO A 642 9.81 3.42 -25.88
CA PRO A 642 10.97 2.64 -26.31
C PRO A 642 10.74 1.13 -26.15
N PRO A 643 11.22 0.28 -27.07
CA PRO A 643 11.07 -1.18 -26.96
C PRO A 643 11.65 -1.76 -25.67
N THR A 644 12.76 -1.18 -25.18
CA THR A 644 13.41 -1.56 -23.91
C THR A 644 12.50 -1.28 -22.72
N VAL A 645 11.91 -0.10 -22.66
CA VAL A 645 10.95 0.28 -21.62
C VAL A 645 9.68 -0.56 -21.71
N TYR A 646 9.15 -0.82 -22.90
CA TYR A 646 7.97 -1.69 -23.04
C TYR A 646 8.23 -3.14 -22.59
N SER A 647 9.43 -3.67 -22.86
CA SER A 647 9.84 -4.99 -22.34
C SER A 647 9.84 -5.01 -20.81
N LEU A 648 10.25 -3.91 -20.16
CA LEU A 648 10.12 -3.74 -18.72
C LEU A 648 8.65 -3.76 -18.27
N LEU A 649 7.77 -3.03 -18.96
CA LEU A 649 6.33 -3.00 -18.64
C LEU A 649 5.71 -4.40 -18.74
N CYS A 650 6.08 -5.20 -19.75
CA CYS A 650 5.64 -6.59 -19.85
C CYS A 650 6.07 -7.45 -18.65
N ARG A 651 7.25 -7.17 -18.05
CA ARG A 651 7.70 -7.84 -16.81
C ARG A 651 6.93 -7.35 -15.59
N CYS A 652 6.56 -6.08 -15.52
CA CYS A 652 5.66 -5.56 -14.48
C CYS A 652 4.28 -6.22 -14.55
N TRP A 653 3.81 -6.59 -15.75
CA TRP A 653 2.54 -7.27 -15.97
C TRP A 653 2.64 -8.80 -16.03
N ALA A 654 3.71 -9.38 -15.47
CA ALA A 654 3.74 -10.81 -15.20
C ALA A 654 2.53 -11.19 -14.34
N TYR A 655 1.81 -12.26 -14.73
CA TYR A 655 0.60 -12.69 -14.03
C TYR A 655 0.93 -13.03 -12.57
N GLU A 656 1.95 -13.86 -12.36
CA GLU A 656 2.44 -14.22 -11.03
C GLU A 656 3.12 -13.02 -10.34
N PRO A 657 2.66 -12.61 -9.14
CA PRO A 657 3.20 -11.44 -8.44
C PRO A 657 4.71 -11.50 -8.17
N HIS A 658 5.22 -12.67 -7.79
CA HIS A 658 6.64 -12.86 -7.47
C HIS A 658 7.57 -12.82 -8.69
N ALA A 659 7.03 -12.90 -9.91
CA ALA A 659 7.82 -12.82 -11.14
C ALA A 659 8.04 -11.37 -11.60
N ARG A 660 7.34 -10.42 -10.97
CA ARG A 660 7.48 -8.98 -11.24
C ARG A 660 8.77 -8.45 -10.59
N PRO A 661 9.46 -7.50 -11.23
CA PRO A 661 10.67 -6.89 -10.67
C PRO A 661 10.36 -6.05 -9.42
N SER A 662 11.32 -5.86 -8.52
CA SER A 662 11.17 -4.90 -7.42
C SER A 662 11.33 -3.45 -7.90
N PHE A 663 10.85 -2.47 -7.12
CA PHE A 663 11.01 -1.06 -7.48
C PHE A 663 12.48 -0.66 -7.57
N SER A 664 13.33 -1.18 -6.69
CA SER A 664 14.78 -0.99 -6.78
C SER A 664 15.37 -1.43 -8.13
N GLN A 665 14.92 -2.58 -8.66
CA GLN A 665 15.36 -3.05 -9.99
C GLN A 665 14.82 -2.17 -11.13
N LEU A 666 13.58 -1.70 -11.00
CA LEU A 666 12.94 -0.80 -11.97
C LEU A 666 13.65 0.56 -12.03
N VAL A 667 14.04 1.13 -10.89
CA VAL A 667 14.81 2.38 -10.81
C VAL A 667 16.12 2.26 -11.58
N CYS A 668 16.88 1.19 -11.36
CA CYS A 668 18.14 0.95 -12.09
C CYS A 668 17.93 0.89 -13.61
N PHE A 669 16.90 0.16 -14.06
CA PHE A 669 16.61 0.01 -15.48
C PHE A 669 16.14 1.32 -16.14
N LEU A 670 15.25 2.05 -15.47
CA LEU A 670 14.71 3.31 -15.97
C LEU A 670 15.75 4.42 -15.97
N SER A 671 16.68 4.41 -15.01
CA SER A 671 17.82 5.35 -14.98
C SER A 671 18.71 5.16 -16.20
N GLU A 672 19.04 3.90 -16.52
CA GLU A 672 19.83 3.58 -17.71
C GLU A 672 19.07 3.92 -19.00
N SER A 673 17.78 3.57 -19.07
CA SER A 673 16.94 3.89 -20.23
C SER A 673 16.84 5.40 -20.46
N HIS A 674 16.64 6.18 -19.40
CA HIS A 674 16.58 7.63 -19.49
C HIS A 674 17.90 8.22 -20.01
N ARG A 675 19.04 7.73 -19.53
CA ARG A 675 20.37 8.15 -20.04
C ARG A 675 20.51 7.87 -21.53
N MET A 676 20.11 6.68 -22.00
CA MET A 676 20.15 6.33 -23.42
C MET A 676 19.28 7.26 -24.28
N GLU A 677 18.08 7.60 -23.81
CA GLU A 677 17.18 8.51 -24.53
C GLU A 677 17.73 9.93 -24.62
N LEU A 678 18.35 10.45 -23.54
CA LEU A 678 19.04 11.76 -23.54
C LEU A 678 20.18 11.81 -24.56
N GLU A 679 20.98 10.74 -24.65
CA GLU A 679 22.05 10.64 -25.64
C GLU A 679 21.51 10.61 -27.08
N GLN A 680 20.39 9.91 -27.30
CA GLN A 680 19.78 9.81 -28.62
C GLN A 680 19.15 11.13 -29.07
N GLU A 681 18.52 11.86 -28.15
CA GLU A 681 17.97 13.19 -28.38
C GLU A 681 19.08 14.20 -28.75
N GLY A 682 20.17 14.24 -27.97
CA GLY A 682 21.31 15.11 -28.28
C GLY A 682 21.97 14.81 -29.64
N ARG A 683 21.90 13.57 -30.14
CA ARG A 683 22.35 13.21 -31.49
C ARG A 683 21.41 13.71 -32.58
N ARG A 684 20.08 13.70 -32.35
CA ARG A 684 19.09 14.23 -33.29
C ARG A 684 19.23 15.74 -33.44
N ASP A 685 19.41 16.45 -32.33
CA ASP A 685 19.59 17.91 -32.34
C ASP A 685 20.88 18.33 -33.05
N ARG A 686 21.98 17.59 -32.85
CA ARG A 686 23.23 17.81 -33.59
C ARG A 686 23.08 17.52 -35.09
N SER A 687 22.29 16.51 -35.47
CA SER A 687 22.05 16.17 -36.87
C SER A 687 21.18 17.22 -37.58
N HIS A 688 20.20 17.82 -36.88
CA HIS A 688 19.41 18.94 -37.37
C HIS A 688 20.19 20.27 -37.45
N SER A 689 21.21 20.44 -36.60
CA SER A 689 22.13 21.58 -36.67
C SER A 689 23.15 21.48 -37.83
N ILE A 690 23.50 20.26 -38.27
CA ILE A 690 24.42 20.03 -39.39
C ILE A 690 23.71 20.22 -40.75
N THR A 691 22.43 19.87 -40.85
CA THR A 691 21.65 20.05 -42.09
C THR A 691 21.26 21.50 -42.39
N SER A 692 21.32 22.41 -41.40
CA SER A 692 21.08 23.85 -41.62
C SER A 692 22.30 24.66 -42.06
N LYS A 693 23.49 24.03 -42.16
CA LYS A 693 24.76 24.67 -42.60
C LYS A 693 25.25 24.24 -43.98
N LEU A 694 24.47 23.51 -44.77
CA LEU A 694 24.85 23.10 -46.12
C LEU A 694 24.24 24.04 -47.18
N ASP A 695 25.11 24.83 -47.81
CA ASP A 695 24.85 25.71 -48.94
C ASP A 695 24.30 24.91 -50.16
N PRO A 696 23.20 25.32 -50.83
CA PRO A 696 22.51 24.50 -51.82
C PRO A 696 23.15 24.54 -53.23
N LYS A 697 24.47 24.34 -53.32
CA LYS A 697 25.19 24.26 -54.61
C LYS A 697 26.32 23.22 -54.60
N HIS A 698 26.03 21.94 -54.34
CA HIS A 698 26.76 20.81 -54.96
C HIS A 698 26.20 19.46 -54.47
N ILE A 699 25.24 18.87 -55.19
CA ILE A 699 25.03 17.41 -55.15
C ILE A 699 24.66 16.94 -56.56
N THR A 700 25.66 16.47 -57.30
CA THR A 700 25.48 15.52 -58.39
C THR A 700 26.45 14.37 -58.17
N GLU A 701 25.97 13.30 -57.53
CA GLU A 701 26.24 11.90 -57.91
C GLU A 701 25.60 10.92 -56.90
N PRO A 702 24.84 9.91 -57.36
CA PRO A 702 24.33 8.85 -56.51
C PRO A 702 25.38 7.73 -56.28
N PRO A 703 25.38 7.05 -55.12
CA PRO A 703 26.36 6.00 -54.80
C PRO A 703 26.11 4.67 -55.54
N PRO A 704 27.12 3.79 -55.68
CA PRO A 704 27.03 2.59 -56.51
C PRO A 704 26.29 1.44 -55.82
N LYS A 705 25.57 0.64 -56.62
CA LYS A 705 24.84 -0.57 -56.20
C LYS A 705 25.78 -1.77 -55.94
N PRO A 706 25.52 -2.61 -54.93
CA PRO A 706 26.20 -3.89 -54.77
C PRO A 706 25.64 -5.01 -55.67
N SER A 707 26.52 -5.96 -55.97
CA SER A 707 26.50 -6.97 -57.04
C SER A 707 25.58 -8.19 -56.80
N ARG A 708 24.98 -8.72 -57.87
CA ARG A 708 24.25 -10.01 -57.93
C ARG A 708 25.20 -11.21 -58.07
N ILE A 709 24.92 -12.30 -57.37
CA ILE A 709 25.36 -13.68 -57.71
C ILE A 709 24.16 -14.47 -58.25
N HIS A 710 24.42 -15.26 -59.29
CA HIS A 710 23.48 -15.99 -60.15
C HIS A 710 23.06 -17.37 -59.59
N GLY A 711 21.87 -17.84 -60.02
CA GLY A 711 21.46 -19.26 -60.01
C GLY A 711 20.13 -19.48 -60.76
N ASN A 712 20.19 -20.19 -61.88
CA ASN A 712 19.13 -20.53 -62.87
C ASN A 712 17.92 -21.29 -62.26
N THR A 713 16.70 -21.39 -62.81
CA THR A 713 16.26 -21.75 -64.19
C THR A 713 14.73 -21.51 -64.35
N LEU A 714 14.29 -21.24 -65.59
CA LEU A 714 12.90 -21.01 -66.11
C LEU A 714 12.09 -22.34 -66.27
N PRO A 715 10.74 -22.37 -66.56
CA PRO A 715 10.08 -21.51 -67.55
C PRO A 715 8.63 -21.00 -67.35
N ARG A 716 8.41 -20.00 -68.21
CA ARG A 716 7.30 -19.11 -68.60
C ARG A 716 5.91 -19.72 -68.91
N GLY A 717 4.88 -18.91 -68.64
CA GLY A 717 3.53 -18.86 -69.25
C GLY A 717 2.50 -18.43 -68.18
N THR A 718 1.67 -17.39 -68.28
CA THR A 718 1.10 -16.60 -69.38
C THR A 718 0.52 -15.30 -68.79
N HIS A 719 0.51 -14.23 -69.60
CA HIS A 719 -0.09 -12.93 -69.30
C HIS A 719 -1.63 -13.02 -69.23
N ILE A 720 -2.26 -12.47 -68.18
CA ILE A 720 -3.64 -11.94 -68.20
C ILE A 720 -3.66 -10.60 -67.45
N GLN A 721 -4.23 -9.60 -68.11
CA GLN A 721 -4.43 -8.22 -67.64
C GLN A 721 -5.47 -8.13 -66.52
N GLY A 722 -5.17 -7.27 -65.54
CA GLY A 722 -6.12 -6.29 -64.98
C GLY A 722 -7.23 -6.79 -64.07
N THR A 723 -7.05 -6.63 -62.76
CA THR A 723 -8.00 -5.93 -61.86
C THR A 723 -7.25 -5.52 -60.60
N ASP A 724 -7.22 -4.21 -60.35
CA ASP A 724 -6.62 -3.62 -59.16
C ASP A 724 -7.46 -4.01 -57.93
N ARG A 725 -7.00 -5.00 -57.17
CA ARG A 725 -7.57 -5.41 -55.88
C ARG A 725 -6.65 -4.89 -54.78
N ASP A 726 -7.07 -3.81 -54.15
CA ASP A 726 -6.48 -3.21 -52.96
C ASP A 726 -6.32 -4.26 -51.84
N THR A 727 -5.10 -4.76 -51.66
CA THR A 727 -4.69 -5.87 -50.77
C THR A 727 -4.53 -5.48 -49.29
N ARG A 728 -5.16 -4.39 -48.85
CA ARG A 728 -5.13 -3.98 -47.44
C ARG A 728 -6.03 -4.89 -46.57
N PRO A 729 -5.52 -5.43 -45.46
CA PRO A 729 -6.29 -6.30 -44.56
C PRO A 729 -7.50 -5.57 -43.96
N VAL A 730 -8.60 -6.28 -43.78
CA VAL A 730 -9.94 -5.76 -43.39
C VAL A 730 -9.90 -4.88 -42.15
N TRP A 731 -9.10 -5.25 -41.15
CA TRP A 731 -8.95 -4.49 -39.90
C TRP A 731 -8.40 -3.07 -40.10
N GLN A 732 -7.64 -2.85 -41.17
CA GLN A 732 -7.01 -1.55 -41.47
C GLN A 732 -8.04 -0.56 -42.04
N LYS A 733 -9.00 -1.04 -42.83
CA LYS A 733 -10.14 -0.26 -43.32
C LYS A 733 -11.16 0.01 -42.21
N GLU A 734 -11.32 -0.93 -41.30
CA GLU A 734 -12.20 -0.80 -40.15
C GLU A 734 -11.63 0.20 -39.12
N LYS A 735 -10.30 0.18 -38.92
CA LYS A 735 -9.57 1.19 -38.13
C LYS A 735 -9.76 2.61 -38.68
N GLU A 736 -9.55 2.83 -39.98
CA GLU A 736 -9.77 4.15 -40.60
C GLU A 736 -11.22 4.61 -40.46
N ARG A 737 -12.19 3.71 -40.63
CA ARG A 737 -13.61 4.03 -40.49
C ARG A 737 -13.99 4.42 -39.05
N VAL A 738 -13.39 3.76 -38.06
CA VAL A 738 -13.59 4.07 -36.64
C VAL A 738 -12.89 5.38 -36.26
N GLU A 739 -11.68 5.63 -36.76
CA GLU A 739 -10.95 6.89 -36.55
C GLU A 739 -11.70 8.09 -37.17
N ASP A 740 -12.26 7.93 -38.37
CA ASP A 740 -13.04 8.97 -39.03
C ASP A 740 -14.38 9.25 -38.30
N THR A 741 -14.98 8.20 -37.72
CA THR A 741 -16.18 8.33 -36.87
C THR A 741 -15.87 9.08 -35.57
N LEU A 742 -14.74 8.76 -34.92
CA LEU A 742 -14.27 9.44 -33.70
C LEU A 742 -13.91 10.92 -33.97
N GLN A 743 -13.30 11.21 -35.12
CA GLN A 743 -13.02 12.59 -35.52
C GLN A 743 -14.30 13.40 -35.79
N ARG A 744 -15.33 12.76 -36.37
CA ARG A 744 -16.65 13.39 -36.54
C ARG A 744 -17.29 13.69 -35.20
N GLN A 745 -17.31 12.71 -34.28
CA GLN A 745 -17.88 12.88 -32.94
C GLN A 745 -17.14 13.96 -32.12
N ARG A 746 -15.81 14.08 -32.27
CA ARG A 746 -15.04 15.16 -31.62
C ARG A 746 -15.37 16.54 -32.17
N ARG A 747 -15.62 16.65 -33.49
CA ARG A 747 -16.08 17.91 -34.11
C ARG A 747 -17.47 18.29 -33.61
N GLU A 748 -18.38 17.33 -33.56
CA GLU A 748 -19.75 17.55 -33.05
C GLU A 748 -19.73 17.96 -31.58
N MET A 749 -18.93 17.30 -30.73
CA MET A 749 -18.74 17.68 -29.32
C MET A 749 -18.14 19.09 -29.15
N LEU A 750 -17.23 19.52 -30.02
CA LEU A 750 -16.68 20.88 -29.98
C LEU A 750 -17.72 21.94 -30.37
N VAL A 751 -18.59 21.61 -31.34
CA VAL A 751 -19.71 22.48 -31.74
C VAL A 751 -20.72 22.57 -30.60
N ASP A 752 -21.05 21.47 -29.93
CA ASP A 752 -21.94 21.45 -28.76
C ASP A 752 -21.34 22.23 -27.57
N LYS A 753 -20.03 22.11 -27.35
CA LYS A 753 -19.34 22.88 -26.30
C LYS A 753 -19.37 24.39 -26.60
N GLN A 754 -19.16 24.79 -27.85
CA GLN A 754 -19.27 26.19 -28.26
C GLN A 754 -20.71 26.71 -28.16
N TRP A 755 -21.70 25.86 -28.46
CA TRP A 755 -23.11 26.18 -28.29
C TRP A 755 -23.48 26.37 -26.81
N LEU A 756 -22.99 25.50 -25.92
CA LEU A 756 -23.16 25.62 -24.46
C LEU A 756 -22.49 26.88 -23.88
N GLU A 757 -21.27 27.20 -24.32
CA GLU A 757 -20.57 28.43 -23.91
C GLU A 757 -21.27 29.71 -24.43
N GLN A 758 -21.96 29.63 -25.58
CA GLN A 758 -22.79 30.72 -26.10
C GLN A 758 -24.11 30.88 -25.35
N GLU A 759 -24.76 29.78 -24.94
CA GLU A 759 -25.94 29.82 -24.07
C GLU A 759 -25.59 30.35 -22.66
N GLU A 760 -24.46 29.93 -22.09
CA GLU A 760 -23.99 30.37 -20.77
C GLU A 760 -23.73 31.88 -20.72
N ARG A 761 -23.25 32.46 -21.83
CA ARG A 761 -23.10 33.92 -21.98
C ARG A 761 -24.42 34.69 -22.13
N GLN A 762 -25.50 34.02 -22.54
CA GLN A 762 -26.83 34.64 -22.64
C GLN A 762 -27.60 34.59 -21.32
N LEU A 763 -27.12 33.83 -20.33
CA LEU A 763 -27.75 33.61 -19.03
C LEU A 763 -27.28 34.57 -17.92
N ASP A 764 -26.45 35.57 -18.24
CA ASP A 764 -25.80 36.45 -17.26
C ASP A 764 -26.36 37.89 -17.33
N PRO A 765 -27.35 38.28 -16.50
CA PRO A 765 -27.75 39.67 -16.37
C PRO A 765 -26.85 40.36 -15.34
N VAL A 766 -25.77 40.99 -15.79
CA VAL A 766 -24.99 41.91 -14.95
C VAL A 766 -25.83 43.12 -14.59
N VAL A 767 -25.96 43.43 -13.30
CA VAL A 767 -26.26 44.81 -12.86
C VAL A 767 -25.18 45.28 -11.89
N ARG A 768 -24.30 46.15 -12.40
CA ARG A 768 -23.58 47.14 -11.60
C ARG A 768 -24.56 48.27 -11.23
N VAL A 769 -24.52 48.73 -9.97
CA VAL A 769 -24.28 50.12 -9.50
C VAL A 769 -24.96 50.39 -8.14
N ASP A 770 -24.11 50.71 -7.16
CA ASP A 770 -24.18 51.63 -6.01
C ASP A 770 -25.45 51.96 -5.20
N SER A 771 -25.30 51.73 -3.89
CA SER A 771 -25.50 52.66 -2.75
C SER A 771 -26.90 53.05 -2.23
N HIS A 772 -26.95 53.07 -0.87
CA HIS A 772 -27.77 53.90 0.04
C HIS A 772 -29.08 53.37 0.71
N ILE A 773 -28.97 53.25 2.06
CA ILE A 773 -29.91 53.68 3.14
C ILE A 773 -30.83 52.64 3.84
N LYS A 774 -30.98 52.87 5.16
CA LYS A 774 -31.48 52.09 6.33
C LYS A 774 -33.03 52.10 6.52
N PRO A 775 -33.59 51.29 7.47
CA PRO A 775 -35.02 50.88 7.66
C PRO A 775 -35.81 51.87 8.58
N PRO A 776 -37.05 51.64 9.16
CA PRO A 776 -37.87 50.41 9.43
C PRO A 776 -39.44 50.55 9.50
N GLU A 777 -40.12 49.51 10.02
CA GLU A 777 -41.34 49.48 10.91
C GLU A 777 -42.79 49.15 10.43
N LYS A 778 -43.36 48.16 11.17
CA LYS A 778 -44.71 48.00 11.80
C LYS A 778 -45.94 47.35 11.09
N SER A 779 -46.46 46.34 11.79
CA SER A 779 -47.75 45.61 11.74
C SER A 779 -48.87 46.36 12.52
N PRO A 780 -50.11 45.86 12.81
CA PRO A 780 -50.77 44.54 12.60
C PRO A 780 -52.29 44.56 12.21
N GLU A 781 -52.89 43.35 12.09
CA GLU A 781 -54.20 42.87 12.65
C GLU A 781 -55.22 42.11 11.76
N ASN A 782 -55.61 40.92 12.27
CA ASN A 782 -56.90 40.18 12.22
C ASN A 782 -57.24 39.12 11.12
N GLY A 783 -57.29 37.84 11.57
CA GLY A 783 -58.34 36.83 11.23
C GLY A 783 -58.01 35.75 10.18
N PRO A 784 -58.21 34.43 10.45
CA PRO A 784 -57.71 33.35 9.60
C PRO A 784 -58.70 32.91 8.51
N PRO A 785 -58.20 32.58 7.30
CA PRO A 785 -58.62 31.32 6.68
C PRO A 785 -57.49 30.60 5.92
N GLU A 786 -57.61 29.27 5.90
CA GLU A 786 -57.17 28.29 4.88
C GLU A 786 -55.85 28.49 4.11
N LYS A 787 -54.99 27.48 4.21
CA LYS A 787 -53.84 27.26 3.31
C LYS A 787 -54.26 27.34 1.83
N PRO A 788 -53.73 28.28 1.05
CA PRO A 788 -53.68 28.18 -0.40
C PRO A 788 -52.48 27.31 -0.83
N PRO A 789 -52.48 26.79 -2.05
CA PRO A 789 -51.68 25.62 -2.44
C PRO A 789 -50.20 25.96 -2.59
N MET A 790 -49.34 24.98 -2.29
CA MET A 790 -47.96 24.98 -2.73
C MET A 790 -47.89 25.17 -4.26
N PRO A 791 -47.08 26.11 -4.78
CA PRO A 791 -46.65 26.05 -6.17
C PRO A 791 -45.83 24.76 -6.36
N PRO A 792 -45.99 24.06 -7.49
CA PRO A 792 -45.38 22.76 -7.69
C PRO A 792 -43.86 22.88 -7.66
N THR A 793 -43.23 22.02 -6.87
CA THR A 793 -41.82 21.65 -7.01
C THR A 793 -41.57 21.15 -8.43
N ALA A 794 -41.13 22.06 -9.30
CA ALA A 794 -40.63 21.73 -10.62
C ALA A 794 -39.11 21.55 -10.57
N THR A 795 -38.65 20.52 -9.86
CA THR A 795 -37.55 19.71 -10.40
C THR A 795 -38.17 18.79 -11.43
N GLN A 796 -38.43 19.33 -12.62
CA GLN A 796 -38.56 18.48 -13.80
C GLN A 796 -37.17 18.31 -14.42
N PRO A 797 -36.62 17.09 -14.51
CA PRO A 797 -35.56 16.83 -15.48
C PRO A 797 -36.13 17.14 -16.88
N ARG A 798 -35.44 17.98 -17.66
CA ARG A 798 -35.82 18.24 -19.06
C ARG A 798 -35.86 16.88 -19.81
N PRO A 799 -36.97 16.52 -20.47
CA PRO A 799 -37.04 15.30 -21.28
C PRO A 799 -36.35 15.53 -22.63
N THR A 800 -35.56 14.55 -23.08
CA THR A 800 -34.93 14.54 -24.41
C THR A 800 -35.91 14.23 -25.56
N ALA A 801 -37.22 14.28 -25.32
CA ALA A 801 -38.25 14.36 -26.34
C ALA A 801 -39.56 14.85 -25.71
N GLU A 802 -40.13 15.96 -26.18
CA GLU A 802 -41.48 16.39 -25.80
C GLU A 802 -42.55 15.49 -26.46
N MET A 803 -42.73 14.30 -25.89
CA MET A 803 -43.72 13.31 -26.34
C MET A 803 -45.07 13.52 -25.65
N ASP A 804 -46.17 13.36 -26.40
CA ASP A 804 -47.51 13.29 -25.81
C ASP A 804 -47.62 12.04 -24.91
N ARG A 805 -47.88 12.26 -23.61
CA ARG A 805 -48.01 11.19 -22.61
C ARG A 805 -49.46 10.72 -22.45
N SER A 806 -50.40 11.30 -23.20
CA SER A 806 -51.82 10.97 -23.16
C SER A 806 -52.05 9.56 -23.69
N GLY A 807 -52.35 8.61 -22.79
CA GLY A 807 -52.59 7.21 -23.14
C GLY A 807 -51.35 6.31 -23.20
N ASP A 808 -50.18 6.79 -22.77
CA ASP A 808 -48.96 5.95 -22.69
C ASP A 808 -49.02 4.99 -21.49
N GLN A 809 -49.31 3.72 -21.78
CA GLN A 809 -49.42 2.66 -20.78
C GLN A 809 -48.09 2.37 -20.06
N VAL A 810 -46.95 2.56 -20.74
CA VAL A 810 -45.62 2.36 -20.13
C VAL A 810 -45.31 3.47 -19.15
N TYR A 811 -45.54 4.73 -19.53
CA TYR A 811 -45.42 5.88 -18.64
C TYR A 811 -46.33 5.74 -17.41
N THR A 812 -47.59 5.34 -17.63
CA THR A 812 -48.58 5.10 -16.56
C THR A 812 -48.11 3.99 -15.62
N GLY A 813 -47.55 2.90 -16.16
CA GLY A 813 -46.99 1.79 -15.39
C GLY A 813 -45.79 2.19 -14.52
N VAL A 814 -44.88 3.04 -15.05
CA VAL A 814 -43.73 3.55 -14.29
C VAL A 814 -44.17 4.49 -13.17
N MET A 815 -45.13 5.38 -13.44
CA MET A 815 -45.67 6.27 -12.40
C MET A 815 -46.40 5.48 -11.30
N ALA A 816 -47.11 4.42 -11.68
CA ALA A 816 -47.70 3.49 -10.71
C ALA A 816 -46.63 2.77 -9.87
N MET A 817 -45.50 2.39 -10.46
CA MET A 817 -44.38 1.76 -9.75
C MET A 817 -43.78 2.71 -8.71
N VAL A 818 -43.46 3.95 -9.11
CA VAL A 818 -42.95 4.99 -8.22
C VAL A 818 -43.92 5.24 -7.07
N LYS A 819 -45.23 5.30 -7.36
CA LYS A 819 -46.28 5.49 -6.35
C LYS A 819 -46.32 4.33 -5.34
N GLN A 820 -46.16 3.08 -5.77
CA GLN A 820 -46.12 1.94 -4.86
C GLN A 820 -44.85 1.91 -3.99
N VAL A 821 -43.70 2.30 -4.53
CA VAL A 821 -42.44 2.38 -3.77
C VAL A 821 -42.48 3.50 -2.74
N VAL A 822 -43.04 4.66 -3.08
CA VAL A 822 -43.27 5.75 -2.13
C VAL A 822 -44.26 5.34 -1.04
N LYS A 823 -45.33 4.62 -1.40
CA LYS A 823 -46.27 4.07 -0.42
C LYS A 823 -45.59 3.09 0.53
N LEU A 824 -44.79 2.15 0.02
CA LEU A 824 -44.00 1.23 0.83
C LEU A 824 -43.08 1.99 1.80
N LYS A 825 -42.39 3.04 1.33
CA LYS A 825 -41.53 3.90 2.17
C LYS A 825 -42.29 4.58 3.30
N ASN A 826 -43.48 5.10 3.02
CA ASN A 826 -44.29 5.79 4.03
C ASN A 826 -44.87 4.81 5.05
N ASP A 827 -45.27 3.62 4.60
CA ASP A 827 -45.99 2.66 5.43
C ASP A 827 -45.04 1.75 6.25
N VAL A 828 -43.77 1.55 5.85
CA VAL A 828 -42.84 0.55 6.44
C VAL A 828 -42.58 0.74 7.94
N ASN A 829 -42.60 1.99 8.42
CA ASN A 829 -42.35 2.34 9.82
C ASN A 829 -43.58 2.08 10.70
N THR A 830 -44.77 2.01 10.10
CA THR A 830 -46.05 1.80 10.79
C THR A 830 -46.64 0.41 10.54
N LEU A 831 -46.21 -0.28 9.48
CA LEU A 831 -46.66 -1.62 9.11
C LEU A 831 -46.03 -2.68 10.02
N PRO A 832 -46.83 -3.62 10.56
CA PRO A 832 -46.28 -4.80 11.24
C PRO A 832 -45.55 -5.69 10.23
N ALA A 833 -44.50 -6.39 10.68
CA ALA A 833 -43.66 -7.19 9.79
C ALA A 833 -44.39 -8.35 9.08
N SER A 834 -45.56 -8.77 9.60
CA SER A 834 -46.46 -9.72 8.94
C SER A 834 -47.10 -9.18 7.65
N GLU A 835 -47.16 -7.86 7.49
CA GLU A 835 -47.78 -7.18 6.34
C GLU A 835 -46.78 -6.77 5.25
N TYR A 836 -45.47 -6.88 5.50
CA TYR A 836 -44.44 -6.61 4.47
C TYR A 836 -44.61 -7.45 3.20
N PRO A 837 -44.99 -8.75 3.27
CA PRO A 837 -45.30 -9.53 2.08
C PRO A 837 -46.44 -8.95 1.25
N ASN A 838 -47.48 -8.38 1.88
CA ASN A 838 -48.60 -7.77 1.17
C ASN A 838 -48.18 -6.48 0.47
N ALA A 839 -47.36 -5.66 1.11
CA ALA A 839 -46.82 -4.43 0.53
C ALA A 839 -45.87 -4.71 -0.66
N VAL A 840 -44.96 -5.68 -0.53
CA VAL A 840 -44.05 -6.07 -1.62
C VAL A 840 -44.81 -6.80 -2.74
N LYS A 841 -45.87 -7.55 -2.43
CA LYS A 841 -46.74 -8.16 -3.44
C LYS A 841 -47.44 -7.10 -4.30
N ALA A 842 -47.85 -5.96 -3.72
CA ALA A 842 -48.41 -4.85 -4.49
C ALA A 842 -47.40 -4.28 -5.50
N VAL A 843 -46.15 -4.07 -5.08
CA VAL A 843 -45.04 -3.67 -5.97
C VAL A 843 -44.83 -4.68 -7.10
N GLY A 844 -44.82 -5.98 -6.77
CA GLY A 844 -44.68 -7.05 -7.77
C GLY A 844 -45.85 -7.14 -8.77
N ILE A 845 -47.09 -6.84 -8.34
CA ILE A 845 -48.25 -6.77 -9.25
C ILE A 845 -48.09 -5.59 -10.21
N THR A 846 -47.67 -4.43 -9.71
CA THR A 846 -47.43 -3.25 -10.54
C THR A 846 -46.30 -3.47 -11.54
N LEU A 847 -45.23 -4.20 -11.15
CA LEU A 847 -44.15 -4.54 -12.08
C LEU A 847 -44.64 -5.43 -13.21
N ARG A 848 -45.48 -6.43 -12.91
CA ARG A 848 -46.07 -7.29 -13.94
C ARG A 848 -46.93 -6.49 -14.92
N SER A 849 -47.71 -5.53 -14.43
CA SER A 849 -48.51 -4.65 -15.30
C SER A 849 -47.63 -3.75 -16.18
N LEU A 850 -46.51 -3.25 -15.66
CA LEU A 850 -45.55 -2.46 -16.42
C LEU A 850 -44.87 -3.31 -17.50
N ILE A 851 -44.39 -4.52 -17.15
CA ILE A 851 -43.79 -5.45 -18.11
C ILE A 851 -44.78 -5.81 -19.23
N GLN A 852 -46.05 -6.08 -18.87
CA GLN A 852 -47.11 -6.34 -19.85
C GLN A 852 -47.32 -5.18 -20.81
N SER A 853 -47.33 -3.93 -20.31
CA SER A 853 -47.46 -2.74 -21.17
C SER A 853 -46.26 -2.56 -22.12
N VAL A 854 -45.08 -3.02 -21.73
CA VAL A 854 -43.88 -3.00 -22.57
C VAL A 854 -43.90 -4.15 -23.59
N ASP A 855 -44.43 -5.31 -23.23
CA ASP A 855 -44.60 -6.45 -24.14
C ASP A 855 -45.60 -6.17 -25.27
N GLU A 856 -46.61 -5.34 -25.01
CA GLU A 856 -47.58 -4.92 -26.03
C GLU A 856 -46.99 -3.98 -27.09
N ILE A 857 -45.99 -3.16 -26.71
CA ILE A 857 -45.32 -2.25 -27.65
C ILE A 857 -44.09 -2.89 -28.32
N LEU A 858 -43.47 -3.90 -27.70
CA LEU A 858 -42.24 -4.54 -28.16
C LEU A 858 -42.29 -4.97 -29.65
N PRO A 859 -43.39 -5.57 -30.16
CA PRO A 859 -43.49 -5.98 -31.57
C PRO A 859 -43.56 -4.82 -32.56
N THR A 860 -43.88 -3.61 -32.09
CA THR A 860 -43.96 -2.40 -32.92
C THR A 860 -42.59 -1.69 -33.04
N LEU A 861 -41.59 -2.12 -32.26
CA LEU A 861 -40.26 -1.51 -32.20
C LEU A 861 -39.23 -2.29 -33.03
N HIS A 862 -38.19 -1.60 -33.49
CA HIS A 862 -37.13 -2.19 -34.32
C HIS A 862 -36.28 -3.20 -33.54
N SER A 863 -35.92 -4.33 -34.18
CA SER A 863 -35.25 -5.48 -33.56
C SER A 863 -33.92 -5.17 -32.86
N SER A 864 -33.22 -4.11 -33.30
CA SER A 864 -31.96 -3.66 -32.69
C SER A 864 -32.12 -3.04 -31.30
N VAL A 865 -33.32 -2.56 -30.94
CA VAL A 865 -33.59 -1.92 -29.63
C VAL A 865 -34.36 -2.86 -28.70
N THR A 866 -34.99 -3.90 -29.25
CA THR A 866 -35.68 -4.96 -28.51
C THR A 866 -34.74 -5.68 -27.53
N THR A 867 -33.47 -5.89 -27.89
CA THR A 867 -32.48 -6.56 -27.02
C THR A 867 -32.14 -5.73 -25.76
N GLU A 868 -32.08 -4.41 -25.90
CA GLU A 868 -31.80 -3.47 -24.79
C GLU A 868 -32.99 -3.41 -23.82
N ILE A 869 -34.22 -3.28 -24.35
CA ILE A 869 -35.46 -3.30 -23.56
C ILE A 869 -35.64 -4.64 -22.84
N GLU A 870 -35.34 -5.76 -23.50
CA GLU A 870 -35.41 -7.10 -22.89
C GLU A 870 -34.35 -7.30 -21.79
N GLY A 871 -33.16 -6.69 -21.95
CA GLY A 871 -32.13 -6.62 -20.91
C GLY A 871 -32.63 -5.89 -19.66
N THR A 872 -33.26 -4.74 -19.84
CA THR A 872 -33.83 -3.94 -18.74
C THR A 872 -35.03 -4.65 -18.08
N LYS A 873 -35.87 -5.36 -18.84
CA LYS A 873 -36.93 -6.22 -18.26
C LYS A 873 -36.36 -7.34 -17.37
N LYS A 874 -35.25 -7.98 -17.78
CA LYS A 874 -34.57 -8.99 -16.96
C LYS A 874 -33.96 -8.37 -15.69
N LEU A 875 -33.41 -7.17 -15.78
CA LEU A 875 -32.91 -6.41 -14.64
C LEU A 875 -34.02 -6.15 -13.61
N LEU A 876 -35.18 -5.65 -14.04
CA LEU A 876 -36.30 -5.38 -13.13
C LEU A 876 -36.82 -6.62 -12.41
N ASN A 877 -36.85 -7.77 -13.08
CA ASN A 877 -37.21 -9.04 -12.43
C ASN A 877 -36.18 -9.47 -11.37
N LYS A 878 -34.90 -9.20 -11.62
CA LYS A 878 -33.81 -9.42 -10.65
C LYS A 878 -33.94 -8.47 -9.46
N ASP A 879 -34.26 -7.19 -9.68
CA ASP A 879 -34.42 -6.20 -8.61
C ASP A 879 -35.64 -6.50 -7.74
N LEU A 880 -36.74 -7.01 -8.32
CA LEU A 880 -37.87 -7.52 -7.54
C LEU A 880 -37.47 -8.73 -6.69
N GLY A 881 -36.62 -9.62 -7.21
CA GLY A 881 -36.05 -10.73 -6.45
C GLY A 881 -35.22 -10.26 -5.25
N GLU A 882 -34.41 -9.22 -5.44
CA GLU A 882 -33.62 -8.61 -4.37
C GLU A 882 -34.52 -7.95 -3.32
N LEU A 883 -35.56 -7.22 -3.73
CA LEU A 883 -36.55 -6.64 -2.82
C LEU A 883 -37.25 -7.71 -1.97
N ILE A 884 -37.63 -8.85 -2.56
CA ILE A 884 -38.22 -9.98 -1.84
C ILE A 884 -37.24 -10.56 -0.82
N ASN A 885 -35.96 -10.71 -1.18
CA ASN A 885 -34.93 -11.22 -0.27
C ASN A 885 -34.72 -10.27 0.93
N LYS A 886 -34.63 -8.96 0.68
CA LYS A 886 -34.49 -7.95 1.74
C LYS A 886 -35.74 -7.84 2.62
N MET A 887 -36.93 -8.00 2.03
CA MET A 887 -38.18 -8.10 2.80
C MET A 887 -38.20 -9.32 3.72
N ARG A 888 -37.74 -10.50 3.27
CA ARG A 888 -37.66 -11.70 4.12
C ARG A 888 -36.70 -11.48 5.28
N LEU A 889 -35.56 -10.83 5.02
CA LEU A 889 -34.60 -10.48 6.06
C LEU A 889 -35.17 -9.50 7.08
N ALA A 890 -35.90 -8.48 6.62
CA ALA A 890 -36.60 -7.52 7.48
C ALA A 890 -37.71 -8.19 8.32
N GLN A 891 -38.39 -9.20 7.76
CA GLN A 891 -39.40 -9.97 8.49
C GLN A 891 -38.77 -10.86 9.57
N GLN A 892 -37.70 -11.58 9.25
CA GLN A 892 -36.97 -12.47 10.18
C GLN A 892 -36.33 -11.71 11.35
N ASN A 893 -35.85 -10.49 11.11
CA ASN A 893 -35.14 -9.67 12.11
C ASN A 893 -36.03 -8.60 12.76
N SER A 894 -37.34 -8.68 12.59
CA SER A 894 -38.31 -7.66 13.02
C SER A 894 -38.40 -7.42 14.53
N VAL A 895 -37.91 -8.36 15.35
CA VAL A 895 -37.85 -8.29 16.82
C VAL A 895 -36.43 -8.16 17.37
N THR A 896 -35.44 -7.96 16.49
CA THR A 896 -34.02 -7.84 16.85
C THR A 896 -33.55 -6.39 16.80
N SER A 897 -32.35 -6.10 17.34
CA SER A 897 -31.70 -4.79 17.21
C SER A 897 -31.40 -4.39 15.75
N LEU A 898 -31.48 -5.33 14.81
CA LEU A 898 -31.23 -5.11 13.38
C LEU A 898 -32.47 -4.69 12.59
N LYS A 899 -33.62 -4.45 13.25
CA LYS A 899 -34.89 -4.11 12.61
C LYS A 899 -34.78 -2.90 11.66
N GLU A 900 -34.24 -1.78 12.14
CA GLU A 900 -34.13 -0.53 11.36
C GLU A 900 -33.15 -0.66 10.20
N GLU A 901 -32.04 -1.37 10.43
CA GLU A 901 -31.04 -1.68 9.41
C GLU A 901 -31.66 -2.51 8.26
N CYS A 902 -32.41 -3.57 8.60
CA CYS A 902 -33.05 -4.42 7.60
C CYS A 902 -34.20 -3.71 6.86
N GLN A 903 -34.98 -2.86 7.53
CA GLN A 903 -36.02 -2.04 6.89
C GLN A 903 -35.40 -1.07 5.87
N ARG A 904 -34.31 -0.39 6.22
CA ARG A 904 -33.62 0.53 5.32
C ARG A 904 -32.98 -0.19 4.12
N GLN A 905 -32.48 -1.40 4.29
CA GLN A 905 -32.02 -2.23 3.16
C GLN A 905 -33.17 -2.66 2.22
N MET A 906 -34.35 -2.97 2.77
CA MET A 906 -35.55 -3.26 1.97
C MET A 906 -36.00 -2.04 1.16
N LEU A 907 -35.99 -0.84 1.77
CA LEU A 907 -36.34 0.41 1.07
C LEU A 907 -35.33 0.78 0.00
N ALA A 908 -34.03 0.55 0.23
CA ALA A 908 -33.00 0.76 -0.77
C ALA A 908 -33.24 -0.11 -2.01
N ALA A 909 -33.56 -1.40 -1.83
CA ALA A 909 -33.92 -2.29 -2.93
C ALA A 909 -35.18 -1.85 -3.69
N ALA A 910 -36.19 -1.34 -2.97
CA ALA A 910 -37.40 -0.80 -3.60
C ALA A 910 -37.13 0.48 -4.42
N HIS A 911 -36.24 1.35 -3.92
CA HIS A 911 -35.80 2.55 -4.63
C HIS A 911 -35.03 2.23 -5.92
N THR A 912 -34.14 1.25 -5.90
CA THR A 912 -33.44 0.77 -7.10
C THR A 912 -34.43 0.28 -8.16
N LEU A 913 -35.41 -0.52 -7.77
CA LEU A 913 -36.46 -1.01 -8.68
C LEU A 913 -37.25 0.14 -9.34
N ALA A 914 -37.55 1.22 -8.61
CA ALA A 914 -38.22 2.40 -9.17
C ALA A 914 -37.33 3.17 -10.15
N LEU A 915 -36.03 3.29 -9.86
CA LEU A 915 -35.06 3.96 -10.72
C LEU A 915 -34.89 3.20 -12.04
N ASP A 916 -34.73 1.89 -11.97
CA ASP A 916 -34.59 1.06 -13.18
C ASP A 916 -35.88 0.97 -13.98
N SER A 917 -37.05 1.15 -13.33
CA SER A 917 -38.33 1.28 -14.04
C SER A 917 -38.39 2.59 -14.83
N LYS A 918 -37.79 3.67 -14.33
CA LYS A 918 -37.62 4.92 -15.07
C LYS A 918 -36.64 4.77 -16.23
N ASN A 919 -35.51 4.09 -16.00
CA ASN A 919 -34.54 3.80 -17.06
C ASN A 919 -35.16 2.97 -18.20
N LEU A 920 -36.09 2.06 -17.89
CA LEU A 920 -36.88 1.32 -18.89
C LEU A 920 -37.73 2.25 -19.75
N LEU A 921 -38.42 3.23 -19.15
CA LEU A 921 -39.20 4.22 -19.88
C LEU A 921 -38.32 5.06 -20.81
N ASP A 922 -37.16 5.50 -20.33
CA ASP A 922 -36.21 6.28 -21.14
C ASP A 922 -35.68 5.47 -22.34
N ALA A 923 -35.39 4.17 -22.14
CA ALA A 923 -35.01 3.26 -23.22
C ALA A 923 -36.14 3.04 -24.24
N VAL A 924 -37.39 2.90 -23.75
CA VAL A 924 -38.58 2.76 -24.60
C VAL A 924 -38.84 4.04 -25.40
N ASP A 925 -38.68 5.22 -24.80
CA ASP A 925 -38.89 6.50 -25.48
C ASP A 925 -37.83 6.75 -26.55
N GLN A 926 -36.56 6.44 -26.25
CA GLN A 926 -35.49 6.46 -27.26
C GLN A 926 -35.76 5.49 -28.41
N ALA A 927 -36.33 4.31 -28.12
CA ALA A 927 -36.73 3.36 -29.15
C ALA A 927 -37.86 3.91 -30.04
N ARG A 928 -38.87 4.54 -29.44
CA ARG A 928 -40.01 5.16 -30.16
C ARG A 928 -39.56 6.32 -31.04
N VAL A 929 -38.63 7.14 -30.58
CA VAL A 929 -38.03 8.24 -31.36
C VAL A 929 -37.26 7.69 -32.56
N ARG A 930 -36.42 6.67 -32.36
CA ARG A 930 -35.66 6.03 -33.46
C ARG A 930 -36.54 5.32 -34.48
N ALA A 931 -37.74 4.87 -34.08
CA ALA A 931 -38.70 4.20 -34.95
C ALA A 931 -39.69 5.15 -35.64
N ASN A 932 -39.56 6.48 -35.48
CA ASN A 932 -40.54 7.49 -35.95
C ASN A 932 -41.98 7.24 -35.43
N LEU A 933 -42.13 6.60 -34.28
CA LEU A 933 -43.42 6.31 -33.64
C LEU A 933 -43.77 7.34 -32.54
N ALA A 934 -42.87 8.28 -32.27
CA ALA A 934 -43.10 9.35 -31.30
C ALA A 934 -44.16 10.34 -31.80
N ARG A 935 -45.24 10.51 -31.04
CA ARG A 935 -46.23 11.57 -31.28
C ARG A 935 -45.77 12.85 -30.55
N PRO A 936 -45.43 13.93 -31.27
CA PRO A 936 -45.16 15.22 -30.65
C PRO A 936 -46.46 15.79 -30.03
N ARG A 937 -46.35 16.53 -28.91
CA ARG A 937 -47.51 17.20 -28.30
C ARG A 937 -48.25 18.09 -29.31
N PRO A 938 -49.60 18.13 -29.32
CA PRO A 938 -50.31 19.18 -30.02
C PRO A 938 -49.93 20.53 -29.41
N ALA A 939 -49.61 21.52 -30.26
CA ALA A 939 -49.40 22.89 -29.81
C ALA A 939 -50.71 23.41 -29.19
N GLU A 940 -50.66 23.89 -27.94
CA GLU A 940 -51.77 24.63 -27.35
C GLU A 940 -51.93 25.94 -28.11
N ASP A 941 -53.08 26.10 -28.77
CA ASP A 941 -53.54 27.35 -29.36
C ASP A 941 -53.59 28.43 -28.27
N SER A 942 -52.66 29.38 -28.32
CA SER A 942 -52.74 30.62 -27.57
C SER A 942 -53.82 31.51 -28.20
N GLY A 943 -55.07 31.30 -27.80
CA GLY A 943 -56.16 32.24 -28.02
C GLY A 943 -56.07 33.41 -27.05
N GLU A 944 -56.26 34.61 -27.60
CA GLU A 944 -56.27 35.95 -26.98
C GLU A 944 -57.05 36.09 -25.66
#